data_AF-A0A8J7JD28-F1
#
_entry.id   AF-A0A8J7JD28-F1
#
_cell.length_a   1.000
_cell.length_b   1.000
_cell.length_c   1.000
_cell.angle_alpha   90.00
_cell.angle_beta   90.00
_cell.angle_gamma   90.00
#
_symmetry.space_group_name_H-M   'P 1'
#
loop_
_entity.id
_entity.type
_entity.pdbx_description
1 polymer ?
#
loop_
_entity_poly.entity_id
_entity_poly.type
_entity_poly.pdbx_seq_one_letter_code
_entity_poly.pdbx_strand_id
1 'polypeptide(L)'
;MRLGRWLGNIAAISVMATVMAGNALGGTYDDAKSAGTGSAQTALSRFGSQDGSNQNISQPLTSPTKLLQTVDGSQSFQANITSPSSAKFLEVFIQPAGTGDLQKVIVSQDLDTNGTFDYVYTLPRAVSGVCGNGYIACDPGTWNHCQYFKWTAGPDGKIADSATSITDLGGCYCINQSCGSNLVWANSAVILQDLGGGIVNAIHNGNSAFTITSVNYDLTTIDYFGRVTGNSTTASGSINSLASSPTVSTLSGYYTNWAGLTAGRDNAAIAQSTDPNSLYYLISNSGASTQASGKMSACTVKRNGAVQTTVRTINDSGTGQLCTDHLVYIKVHKVSDSEYQMQYVDTGPGGLGTAHSNCGDNPGGNGWHTIKDVILTPPDPNRLEKMMQANLTLSNISGPGCSSGSGSVDGIVNGFDTSLQTSVVCPSSGAQFPTYNWSYYIQIKEDQYGEGVDNQCATLENDPDCRLQNETVDGVQTMLNFNATGLTPLPSCRQFIGQVGTNTICRNWWQKKRSYVCGNQAYDFSAIGTRFGKVTTTVTDNTSSLDFQDKRLTAGGWSDATGSFALPGRDQSPTCEQACKTRKPKNDTQVTVSGDVTEMRNPATSYDFFYRVCDRNNVCPAGPGEEIVKDCQCINDFNEAATIIQTLRTAGKDTICTTGAKKPL
;
A
#
# COMPACT_ATOMS: atom_id res chain seq x y z
N MET A 1 -39.73 20.01 41.83
CA MET A 1 -39.43 19.97 40.38
C MET A 1 -38.96 21.34 39.90
N ARG A 2 -37.64 21.56 39.80
CA ARG A 2 -36.94 22.60 38.99
C ARG A 2 -35.50 22.69 39.48
N LEU A 3 -34.67 21.73 39.03
CA LEU A 3 -33.20 21.80 39.12
C LEU A 3 -32.50 21.00 38.00
N GLY A 4 -33.21 20.11 37.30
CA GLY A 4 -32.64 19.26 36.23
C GLY A 4 -32.54 19.85 34.83
N ARG A 5 -32.75 21.15 34.61
CA ARG A 5 -32.79 21.74 33.26
C ARG A 5 -31.62 22.66 32.90
N TRP A 6 -30.66 22.86 33.80
CA TRP A 6 -29.47 23.70 33.55
C TRP A 6 -28.14 22.93 33.45
N LEU A 7 -28.13 21.62 33.70
CA LEU A 7 -26.93 20.77 33.58
C LEU A 7 -26.84 19.99 32.25
N GLY A 8 -27.90 19.98 31.44
CA GLY A 8 -27.93 19.24 30.17
C GLY A 8 -27.15 19.89 29.02
N ASN A 9 -27.00 21.22 29.03
CA ASN A 9 -26.44 21.95 27.88
C ASN A 9 -24.93 22.24 27.98
N ILE A 10 -24.30 21.97 29.14
CA ILE A 10 -22.83 22.10 29.30
C ILE A 10 -22.12 20.75 29.04
N ALA A 11 -22.80 19.61 29.24
CA ALA A 11 -22.25 18.30 28.91
C ALA A 11 -22.29 17.99 27.40
N ALA A 12 -23.23 18.56 26.65
CA ALA A 12 -23.39 18.30 25.22
C ALA A 12 -22.38 19.05 24.32
N ILE A 13 -21.78 20.14 24.79
CA ILE A 13 -20.79 20.93 24.03
C ILE A 13 -19.36 20.38 24.25
N SER A 14 -19.12 19.69 25.37
CA SER A 14 -17.81 19.07 25.67
C SER A 14 -17.61 17.70 25.00
N VAL A 15 -18.69 17.02 24.60
CA VAL A 15 -18.62 15.71 23.92
C VAL A 15 -18.60 15.84 22.39
N MET A 16 -18.95 17.01 21.85
CA MET A 16 -18.92 17.26 20.39
C MET A 16 -17.58 17.87 19.89
N ALA A 17 -16.66 18.22 20.80
CA ALA A 17 -15.35 18.78 20.46
C ALA A 17 -14.20 17.76 20.42
N THR A 18 -14.45 16.49 20.76
CA THR A 18 -13.44 15.40 20.68
C THR A 18 -13.65 14.44 19.50
N VAL A 19 -14.66 14.68 18.65
CA VAL A 19 -14.96 13.81 17.49
C VAL A 19 -14.46 14.38 16.15
N MET A 20 -13.82 15.56 16.11
CA MET A 20 -13.32 16.16 14.86
C MET A 20 -11.80 16.40 14.79
N ALA A 21 -11.02 15.62 15.54
CA ALA A 21 -9.57 15.51 15.36
C ALA A 21 -9.12 14.05 15.18
N GLY A 22 -9.88 13.28 14.40
CA GLY A 22 -9.41 12.02 13.83
C GLY A 22 -8.48 12.28 12.63
N ASN A 23 -7.39 13.03 12.85
CA ASN A 23 -6.23 12.84 12.00
C ASN A 23 -5.78 11.39 12.26
N ALA A 24 -5.81 10.55 11.23
CA ALA A 24 -5.08 9.29 11.24
C ALA A 24 -3.57 9.61 11.33
N LEU A 25 -3.11 9.95 12.52
CA LEU A 25 -1.74 9.70 12.93
C LEU A 25 -1.65 8.18 12.97
N GLY A 26 -0.82 7.59 12.11
CA GLY A 26 -0.45 6.19 12.26
C GLY A 26 -0.01 6.01 13.72
N GLY A 27 -0.71 5.10 14.43
CA GLY A 27 -0.41 4.81 15.82
C GLY A 27 1.07 4.46 15.99
N THR A 28 1.58 4.61 17.21
CA THR A 28 2.94 4.18 17.51
C THR A 28 3.07 2.67 17.23
N TYR A 29 4.30 2.17 17.06
CA TYR A 29 4.55 0.73 16.89
C TYR A 29 3.85 -0.12 17.98
N ASP A 30 3.69 0.44 19.19
CA ASP A 30 3.00 -0.19 20.31
C ASP A 30 1.48 -0.32 20.11
N ASP A 31 0.83 0.62 19.42
CA ASP A 31 -0.59 0.54 19.06
C ASP A 31 -0.83 -0.56 18.01
N ALA A 32 0.05 -0.65 17.01
CA ALA A 32 0.01 -1.70 16.00
C ALA A 32 0.29 -3.09 16.60
N LYS A 33 1.25 -3.20 17.53
CA LYS A 33 1.53 -4.43 18.28
C LYS A 33 0.33 -4.85 19.13
N SER A 34 -0.30 -3.90 19.82
CA SER A 34 -1.47 -4.17 20.67
C SER A 34 -2.69 -4.61 19.85
N ALA A 35 -2.97 -3.93 18.72
CA ALA A 35 -4.04 -4.30 17.80
C ALA A 35 -3.80 -5.67 17.14
N GLY A 36 -2.55 -5.95 16.73
CA GLY A 36 -2.14 -7.23 16.19
C GLY A 36 -2.26 -8.36 17.20
N THR A 37 -1.82 -8.13 18.44
CA THR A 37 -1.94 -9.08 19.56
C THR A 37 -3.41 -9.37 19.88
N GLY A 38 -4.26 -8.34 19.97
CA GLY A 38 -5.70 -8.52 20.21
C GLY A 38 -6.41 -9.31 19.10
N SER A 39 -6.05 -9.05 17.84
CA SER A 39 -6.59 -9.79 16.69
C SER A 39 -6.14 -11.25 16.69
N ALA A 40 -4.86 -11.50 16.95
CA ALA A 40 -4.31 -12.85 17.06
C ALA A 40 -4.96 -13.63 18.22
N GLN A 41 -5.14 -12.99 19.37
CA GLN A 41 -5.72 -13.60 20.56
C GLN A 41 -7.20 -13.94 20.38
N THR A 42 -7.93 -13.16 19.56
CA THR A 42 -9.30 -13.46 19.13
C THR A 42 -9.36 -14.70 18.23
N ALA A 43 -8.42 -14.86 17.30
CA ALA A 43 -8.33 -16.06 16.48
C ALA A 43 -7.88 -17.29 17.29
N LEU A 44 -6.89 -17.12 18.16
CA LEU A 44 -6.36 -18.17 19.04
C LEU A 44 -7.40 -18.67 20.05
N SER A 45 -8.21 -17.80 20.65
CA SER A 45 -9.26 -18.23 21.58
C SER A 45 -10.32 -19.09 20.91
N ARG A 46 -10.54 -18.89 19.60
CA ARG A 46 -11.59 -19.55 18.85
C ARG A 46 -11.13 -20.81 18.10
N PHE A 47 -9.93 -20.78 17.53
CA PHE A 47 -9.39 -21.84 16.68
C PHE A 47 -8.14 -22.51 17.26
N GLY A 48 -7.52 -21.92 18.29
CA GLY A 48 -6.23 -22.36 18.84
C GLY A 48 -6.26 -23.65 19.66
N SER A 49 -7.42 -24.30 19.80
CA SER A 49 -7.55 -25.63 20.39
C SER A 49 -8.22 -26.59 19.42
N GLN A 50 -7.98 -27.90 19.62
CA GLN A 50 -8.62 -28.96 18.83
C GLN A 50 -10.15 -28.85 18.90
N ASP A 51 -10.70 -28.65 20.10
CA ASP A 51 -12.15 -28.48 20.29
C ASP A 51 -12.66 -27.20 19.64
N GLY A 52 -11.92 -26.09 19.75
CA GLY A 52 -12.26 -24.82 19.11
C GLY A 52 -12.32 -24.95 17.59
N SER A 53 -11.33 -25.59 16.98
CA SER A 53 -11.33 -25.90 15.55
C SER A 53 -12.45 -26.86 15.14
N ASN A 54 -12.71 -27.91 15.92
CA ASN A 54 -13.78 -28.87 15.62
C ASN A 54 -15.16 -28.20 15.68
N GLN A 55 -15.41 -27.34 16.67
CA GLN A 55 -16.68 -26.65 16.86
C GLN A 55 -16.90 -25.49 15.89
N ASN A 56 -15.84 -24.75 15.54
CA ASN A 56 -15.94 -23.53 14.74
C ASN A 56 -15.59 -23.72 13.25
N ILE A 57 -15.00 -24.85 12.86
CA ILE A 57 -14.64 -25.14 11.46
C ILE A 57 -15.23 -26.48 11.03
N SER A 58 -14.80 -27.59 11.66
CA SER A 58 -15.12 -28.94 11.15
C SER A 58 -16.61 -29.25 11.19
N GLN A 59 -17.27 -29.10 12.35
CA GLN A 59 -18.71 -29.39 12.46
C GLN A 59 -19.59 -28.47 11.62
N PRO A 60 -19.38 -27.14 11.57
CA PRO A 60 -20.13 -26.27 10.66
C PRO A 60 -20.00 -26.61 9.19
N LEU A 61 -18.87 -27.22 8.79
CA LEU A 61 -18.64 -27.67 7.43
C LEU A 61 -19.27 -29.05 7.17
N THR A 62 -19.24 -29.98 8.12
CA THR A 62 -19.68 -31.36 7.89
C THR A 62 -21.09 -31.68 8.41
N SER A 63 -21.71 -30.76 9.15
CA SER A 63 -23.04 -30.94 9.73
C SER A 63 -24.05 -29.96 9.13
N PRO A 64 -25.24 -30.44 8.71
CA PRO A 64 -26.32 -29.58 8.26
C PRO A 64 -26.97 -28.76 9.39
N THR A 65 -26.61 -28.98 10.66
CA THR A 65 -27.23 -28.30 11.81
C THR A 65 -26.34 -27.25 12.48
N LYS A 66 -25.07 -27.17 12.09
CA LYS A 66 -24.10 -26.23 12.67
C LYS A 66 -23.79 -25.15 11.64
N LEU A 67 -23.90 -23.88 12.06
CA LEU A 67 -23.61 -22.73 11.20
C LEU A 67 -22.16 -22.30 11.38
N LEU A 68 -21.52 -21.96 10.27
CA LEU A 68 -20.18 -21.38 10.27
C LEU A 68 -20.31 -19.91 10.63
N GLN A 69 -19.37 -19.39 11.43
CA GLN A 69 -19.44 -18.02 11.95
C GLN A 69 -18.20 -17.22 11.55
N THR A 70 -18.36 -15.91 11.37
CA THR A 70 -17.22 -14.98 11.19
C THR A 70 -16.31 -15.01 12.43
N VAL A 71 -15.03 -14.66 12.28
CA VAL A 71 -14.02 -14.77 13.37
C VAL A 71 -14.42 -13.98 14.62
N ASP A 72 -15.06 -12.84 14.45
CA ASP A 72 -15.63 -11.98 15.50
C ASP A 72 -17.00 -12.46 16.02
N GLY A 73 -17.60 -13.45 15.37
CA GLY A 73 -18.89 -14.05 15.72
C GLY A 73 -20.10 -13.20 15.35
N SER A 74 -19.90 -12.09 14.64
CA SER A 74 -20.96 -11.15 14.29
C SER A 74 -21.93 -11.68 13.24
N GLN A 75 -21.51 -12.65 12.41
CA GLN A 75 -22.34 -13.26 11.38
C GLN A 75 -22.23 -14.79 11.40
N SER A 76 -23.31 -15.45 10.99
CA SER A 76 -23.37 -16.90 10.83
C SER A 76 -24.02 -17.29 9.50
N PHE A 77 -23.47 -18.29 8.82
CA PHE A 77 -24.02 -18.80 7.56
C PHE A 77 -23.90 -20.32 7.48
N GLN A 78 -24.77 -20.93 6.67
CA GLN A 78 -24.73 -22.37 6.43
C GLN A 78 -23.63 -22.70 5.43
N ALA A 79 -22.62 -23.46 5.87
CA ALA A 79 -21.47 -23.85 5.06
C ALA A 79 -21.36 -25.38 4.96
N ASN A 80 -22.46 -26.10 4.72
CA ASN A 80 -22.39 -27.56 4.67
C ASN A 80 -21.74 -28.03 3.36
N ILE A 81 -20.63 -28.77 3.47
CA ILE A 81 -19.91 -29.41 2.36
C ILE A 81 -20.35 -30.86 2.13
N THR A 82 -21.17 -31.44 3.02
CA THR A 82 -21.71 -32.79 2.81
C THR A 82 -22.89 -32.74 1.84
N SER A 83 -22.68 -33.29 0.64
CA SER A 83 -23.75 -33.67 -0.28
C SER A 83 -23.92 -35.18 -0.16
N PRO A 84 -24.79 -35.69 0.73
CA PRO A 84 -24.96 -37.14 0.90
C PRO A 84 -25.32 -37.79 -0.43
N SER A 85 -24.49 -38.71 -0.90
CA SER A 85 -24.81 -39.55 -2.04
C SER A 85 -25.96 -40.47 -1.68
N SER A 86 -26.94 -40.64 -2.56
CA SER A 86 -28.00 -41.64 -2.40
C SER A 86 -27.57 -43.04 -2.86
N ALA A 87 -26.40 -43.17 -3.49
CA ALA A 87 -25.86 -44.44 -3.98
C ALA A 87 -24.84 -45.03 -2.99
N LYS A 88 -25.00 -46.31 -2.67
CA LYS A 88 -24.02 -47.09 -1.88
C LYS A 88 -22.80 -47.34 -2.76
N PHE A 89 -21.61 -46.93 -2.34
CA PHE A 89 -20.38 -47.31 -3.05
C PHE A 89 -19.83 -48.65 -2.53
N LEU A 90 -20.14 -49.00 -1.27
CA LEU A 90 -19.68 -50.21 -0.62
C LEU A 90 -20.75 -50.73 0.34
N GLU A 91 -20.99 -52.03 0.31
CA GLU A 91 -21.81 -52.76 1.29
C GLU A 91 -21.02 -53.97 1.79
N VAL A 92 -20.91 -54.12 3.10
CA VAL A 92 -20.31 -55.29 3.74
C VAL A 92 -21.41 -56.04 4.48
N PHE A 93 -21.70 -57.26 4.03
CA PHE A 93 -22.65 -58.17 4.65
C PHE A 93 -21.92 -59.29 5.41
N ILE A 94 -22.37 -59.58 6.62
CA ILE A 94 -21.86 -60.67 7.46
C ILE A 94 -22.97 -61.66 7.83
N GLN A 95 -22.61 -62.95 7.91
CA GLN A 95 -23.49 -64.02 8.37
C GLN A 95 -22.77 -64.87 9.43
N PRO A 96 -23.16 -64.79 10.72
CA PRO A 96 -22.58 -65.61 11.78
C PRO A 96 -23.04 -67.08 11.67
N ALA A 97 -22.16 -68.02 11.97
CA ALA A 97 -22.47 -69.44 12.16
C ALA A 97 -22.76 -69.78 13.63
N GLY A 98 -23.28 -70.99 13.87
CA GLY A 98 -23.47 -71.53 15.22
C GLY A 98 -22.19 -71.66 16.04
N THR A 99 -21.01 -71.66 15.40
CA THR A 99 -19.69 -71.65 16.06
C THR A 99 -19.25 -70.26 16.54
N GLY A 100 -20.01 -69.21 16.22
CA GLY A 100 -19.66 -67.81 16.49
C GLY A 100 -18.73 -67.17 15.45
N ASP A 101 -18.16 -67.94 14.50
CA ASP A 101 -17.41 -67.38 13.37
C ASP A 101 -18.35 -66.73 12.35
N LEU A 102 -17.87 -65.78 11.55
CA LEU A 102 -18.60 -65.30 10.37
C LEU A 102 -18.42 -66.32 9.25
N GLN A 103 -19.47 -67.09 8.97
CA GLN A 103 -19.46 -68.09 7.91
C GLN A 103 -19.47 -67.45 6.52
N LYS A 104 -20.10 -66.29 6.38
CA LYS A 104 -20.03 -65.47 5.17
C LYS A 104 -19.69 -64.04 5.52
N VAL A 105 -18.79 -63.49 4.74
CA VAL A 105 -18.55 -62.05 4.64
C VAL A 105 -18.52 -61.73 3.16
N ILE A 106 -19.39 -60.83 2.72
CA ILE A 106 -19.56 -60.43 1.33
C ILE A 106 -19.32 -58.93 1.25
N VAL A 107 -18.44 -58.51 0.35
CA VAL A 107 -18.11 -57.12 0.11
C VAL A 107 -18.56 -56.74 -1.29
N SER A 108 -19.58 -55.91 -1.39
CA SER A 108 -20.13 -55.44 -2.67
C SER A 108 -19.69 -54.00 -2.92
N GLN A 109 -19.09 -53.72 -4.08
CA GLN A 109 -18.57 -52.42 -4.48
C GLN A 109 -19.26 -51.93 -5.75
N ASP A 110 -19.70 -50.67 -5.72
CA ASP A 110 -20.16 -49.89 -6.87
C ASP A 110 -19.02 -48.90 -7.17
N LEU A 111 -18.19 -49.26 -8.15
CA LEU A 111 -16.92 -48.58 -8.41
C LEU A 111 -17.10 -47.35 -9.30
N ASP A 112 -18.18 -47.28 -10.07
CA ASP A 112 -18.51 -46.14 -10.91
C ASP A 112 -19.60 -45.22 -10.31
N THR A 113 -20.16 -45.60 -9.16
CA THR A 113 -21.19 -44.89 -8.38
C THR A 113 -22.50 -44.69 -9.15
N ASN A 114 -22.85 -45.65 -10.02
CA ASN A 114 -24.07 -45.63 -10.82
C ASN A 114 -25.33 -46.13 -10.06
N GLY A 115 -25.16 -46.62 -8.82
CA GLY A 115 -26.23 -47.17 -7.97
C GLY A 115 -26.41 -48.68 -8.08
N THR A 116 -25.53 -49.39 -8.79
CA THR A 116 -25.50 -50.85 -8.89
C THR A 116 -24.11 -51.39 -8.55
N PHE A 117 -24.03 -52.52 -7.84
CA PHE A 117 -22.74 -53.11 -7.50
C PHE A 117 -22.09 -53.78 -8.72
N ASP A 118 -20.92 -53.29 -9.11
CA ASP A 118 -20.14 -53.82 -10.24
C ASP A 118 -19.23 -55.00 -9.84
N TYR A 119 -18.84 -55.05 -8.56
CA TYR A 119 -17.90 -56.04 -8.05
C TYR A 119 -18.33 -56.59 -6.70
N VAL A 120 -18.26 -57.91 -6.54
CA VAL A 120 -18.61 -58.59 -5.29
C VAL A 120 -17.48 -59.54 -4.91
N TYR A 121 -16.90 -59.33 -3.73
CA TYR A 121 -15.86 -60.18 -3.16
C TYR A 121 -16.43 -60.97 -1.97
N THR A 122 -16.52 -62.30 -2.13
CA THR A 122 -16.93 -63.19 -1.04
C THR A 122 -15.71 -63.88 -0.47
N LEU A 123 -15.54 -63.79 0.84
CA LEU A 123 -14.41 -64.41 1.50
C LEU A 123 -14.48 -65.94 1.42
N PRO A 124 -13.39 -66.62 1.03
CA PRO A 124 -13.40 -68.07 0.82
C PRO A 124 -13.34 -68.88 2.12
N ARG A 125 -13.29 -68.22 3.28
CA ARG A 125 -13.04 -68.82 4.60
C ARG A 125 -13.83 -68.09 5.67
N ALA A 126 -14.14 -68.82 6.75
CA ALA A 126 -14.82 -68.24 7.90
C ALA A 126 -13.90 -67.28 8.66
N VAL A 127 -14.49 -66.22 9.22
CA VAL A 127 -13.76 -65.23 10.02
C VAL A 127 -13.95 -65.53 11.50
N SER A 128 -12.86 -65.89 12.17
CA SER A 128 -12.84 -66.21 13.61
C SER A 128 -12.49 -65.00 14.47
N GLY A 129 -11.75 -64.04 13.91
CA GLY A 129 -11.36 -62.79 14.56
C GLY A 129 -11.35 -61.61 13.58
N VAL A 130 -11.61 -60.41 14.09
CA VAL A 130 -11.68 -59.17 13.33
C VAL A 130 -10.56 -58.24 13.77
N CYS A 131 -9.95 -57.53 12.82
CA CYS A 131 -8.90 -56.55 13.05
C CYS A 131 -9.26 -55.26 12.32
N GLY A 132 -8.69 -54.13 12.74
CA GLY A 132 -8.96 -52.82 12.13
C GLY A 132 -8.60 -52.75 10.64
N ASN A 133 -7.61 -53.53 10.21
CA ASN A 133 -7.11 -53.55 8.83
C ASN A 133 -7.17 -54.95 8.16
N GLY A 134 -7.88 -55.91 8.75
CA GLY A 134 -7.87 -57.30 8.29
C GLY A 134 -8.72 -58.25 9.12
N TYR A 135 -8.42 -59.53 9.05
CA TYR A 135 -9.15 -60.56 9.79
C TYR A 135 -8.30 -61.83 10.03
N ILE A 136 -8.78 -62.65 10.96
CA ILE A 136 -8.15 -63.91 11.37
C ILE A 136 -9.12 -65.06 11.07
N ALA A 137 -8.61 -66.11 10.42
CA ALA A 137 -9.36 -67.33 10.17
C ALA A 137 -8.69 -68.50 10.92
N CYS A 138 -9.43 -69.16 11.80
CA CYS A 138 -8.96 -70.31 12.58
C CYS A 138 -9.83 -71.54 12.30
N ASP A 139 -9.51 -72.68 12.91
CA ASP A 139 -10.41 -73.84 12.87
C ASP A 139 -11.79 -73.47 13.49
N PRO A 140 -12.93 -73.80 12.84
CA PRO A 140 -14.25 -73.33 13.23
C PRO A 140 -14.57 -73.51 14.71
N GLY A 141 -14.97 -72.43 15.38
CA GLY A 141 -15.32 -72.40 16.79
C GLY A 141 -14.15 -72.50 17.77
N THR A 142 -12.90 -72.38 17.30
CA THR A 142 -11.69 -72.44 18.12
C THR A 142 -10.75 -71.27 17.84
N TRP A 143 -9.70 -71.11 18.65
CA TRP A 143 -8.60 -70.17 18.41
C TRP A 143 -7.29 -70.89 18.07
N ASN A 144 -7.39 -71.99 17.29
CA ASN A 144 -6.27 -72.84 16.90
C ASN A 144 -6.02 -72.79 15.38
N HIS A 145 -4.77 -73.04 14.98
CA HIS A 145 -4.31 -73.06 13.58
C HIS A 145 -4.70 -71.81 12.77
N CYS A 146 -4.60 -70.64 13.41
CA CYS A 146 -5.04 -69.40 12.82
C CYS A 146 -4.13 -68.90 11.68
N GLN A 147 -4.78 -68.38 10.65
CA GLN A 147 -4.19 -67.69 9.50
C GLN A 147 -4.61 -66.22 9.51
N TYR A 148 -3.70 -65.34 9.09
CA TYR A 148 -3.85 -63.89 9.20
C TYR A 148 -3.93 -63.25 7.82
N PHE A 149 -4.89 -62.35 7.62
CA PHE A 149 -5.14 -61.72 6.32
C PHE A 149 -5.36 -60.23 6.48
N LYS A 150 -4.70 -59.45 5.62
CA LYS A 150 -4.85 -57.99 5.54
C LYS A 150 -5.67 -57.63 4.31
N TRP A 151 -6.53 -56.63 4.43
CA TRP A 151 -7.25 -56.07 3.28
C TRP A 151 -6.29 -55.37 2.33
N THR A 152 -6.48 -55.55 1.02
CA THR A 152 -5.70 -54.91 -0.03
C THR A 152 -6.62 -54.48 -1.16
N ALA A 153 -6.27 -53.42 -1.90
CA ALA A 153 -7.00 -53.07 -3.12
C ALA A 153 -6.04 -52.71 -4.25
N GLY A 154 -6.43 -53.07 -5.48
CA GLY A 154 -5.69 -52.71 -6.68
C GLY A 154 -5.84 -51.23 -7.07
N PRO A 155 -5.12 -50.75 -8.10
CA PRO A 155 -5.28 -49.40 -8.65
C PRO A 155 -6.70 -49.09 -9.14
N ASP A 156 -7.47 -50.13 -9.45
CA ASP A 156 -8.88 -50.06 -9.85
C ASP A 156 -9.85 -49.98 -8.66
N GLY A 157 -9.35 -49.98 -7.43
CA GLY A 157 -10.15 -49.90 -6.21
C GLY A 157 -10.84 -51.21 -5.81
N LYS A 158 -10.61 -52.32 -6.53
CA LYS A 158 -11.20 -53.63 -6.20
C LYS A 158 -10.58 -54.20 -4.93
N ILE A 159 -11.43 -54.58 -3.98
CA ILE A 159 -11.01 -55.21 -2.74
C ILE A 159 -10.54 -56.65 -2.98
N ALA A 160 -9.49 -57.02 -2.25
CA ALA A 160 -8.94 -58.35 -2.09
C ALA A 160 -8.34 -58.50 -0.68
N ASP A 161 -7.78 -59.66 -0.38
CA ASP A 161 -7.00 -59.89 0.82
C ASP A 161 -5.67 -60.57 0.51
N SER A 162 -4.69 -60.37 1.39
CA SER A 162 -3.36 -60.98 1.28
C SER A 162 -2.95 -61.60 2.61
N ALA A 163 -2.34 -62.79 2.56
CA ALA A 163 -1.76 -63.43 3.73
C ALA A 163 -0.67 -62.55 4.36
N THR A 164 -0.68 -62.42 5.67
CA THR A 164 0.20 -61.50 6.41
C THR A 164 0.68 -62.11 7.73
N SER A 165 1.54 -61.41 8.48
CA SER A 165 1.83 -61.72 9.88
C SER A 165 0.84 -61.03 10.83
N ILE A 166 0.60 -61.62 12.00
CA ILE A 166 -0.20 -61.00 13.07
C ILE A 166 0.35 -59.64 13.51
N THR A 167 1.66 -59.41 13.37
CA THR A 167 2.32 -58.13 13.67
C THR A 167 1.93 -57.00 12.74
N ASP A 168 1.38 -57.32 11.56
CA ASP A 168 0.96 -56.35 10.55
C ASP A 168 -0.54 -56.03 10.66
N LEU A 169 -1.24 -56.69 11.60
CA LEU A 169 -2.65 -56.48 11.87
C LEU A 169 -2.84 -55.60 13.12
N GLY A 170 -3.77 -54.66 13.04
CA GLY A 170 -4.07 -53.70 14.10
C GLY A 170 -5.31 -54.10 14.91
N GLY A 171 -5.23 -54.03 16.23
CA GLY A 171 -6.41 -54.08 17.12
C GLY A 171 -7.25 -55.35 17.05
N CYS A 172 -6.65 -56.51 16.76
CA CYS A 172 -7.38 -57.75 16.55
C CYS A 172 -8.08 -58.28 17.81
N TYR A 173 -9.30 -58.80 17.65
CA TYR A 173 -10.03 -59.49 18.69
C TYR A 173 -10.75 -60.73 18.16
N CYS A 174 -11.05 -61.63 19.08
CA CYS A 174 -11.75 -62.88 18.81
C CYS A 174 -13.27 -62.69 18.88
N ILE A 175 -14.00 -63.30 17.94
CA ILE A 175 -15.46 -63.20 17.87
C ILE A 175 -16.19 -64.54 17.97
N ASN A 176 -15.45 -65.66 17.93
CA ASN A 176 -16.06 -66.98 17.95
C ASN A 176 -16.27 -67.52 19.38
N GLN A 177 -16.93 -68.69 19.45
CA GLN A 177 -17.34 -69.29 20.73
C GLN A 177 -16.20 -69.60 21.70
N SER A 178 -14.95 -69.69 21.22
CA SER A 178 -13.80 -69.96 22.08
C SER A 178 -13.47 -68.80 23.03
N CYS A 179 -13.95 -67.60 22.72
CA CYS A 179 -13.70 -66.39 23.50
C CYS A 179 -14.97 -65.83 24.17
N GLY A 180 -16.14 -66.35 23.82
CA GLY A 180 -17.41 -65.98 24.42
C GLY A 180 -18.62 -66.40 23.58
N SER A 181 -19.80 -66.44 24.19
CA SER A 181 -21.04 -66.77 23.48
C SER A 181 -21.72 -65.51 22.92
N ASN A 182 -22.37 -65.65 21.76
CA ASN A 182 -23.19 -64.60 21.15
C ASN A 182 -22.43 -63.28 20.85
N LEU A 183 -21.10 -63.31 20.74
CA LEU A 183 -20.26 -62.12 20.59
C LEU A 183 -20.60 -61.32 19.33
N VAL A 184 -20.84 -62.00 18.21
CA VAL A 184 -21.15 -61.31 16.95
C VAL A 184 -22.47 -60.55 17.02
N TRP A 185 -23.52 -61.15 17.59
CA TRP A 185 -24.83 -60.50 17.70
C TRP A 185 -24.83 -59.36 18.72
N ALA A 186 -24.08 -59.49 19.81
CA ALA A 186 -23.98 -58.46 20.83
C ALA A 186 -23.12 -57.26 20.38
N ASN A 187 -22.19 -57.48 19.46
CA ASN A 187 -21.19 -56.48 19.06
C ASN A 187 -21.17 -56.24 17.53
N SER A 188 -22.27 -56.51 16.83
CA SER A 188 -22.34 -56.45 15.37
C SER A 188 -21.96 -55.08 14.82
N ALA A 189 -22.35 -54.00 15.51
CA ALA A 189 -21.98 -52.64 15.14
C ALA A 189 -20.46 -52.44 15.11
N VAL A 190 -19.75 -52.91 16.14
CA VAL A 190 -18.28 -52.77 16.24
C VAL A 190 -17.59 -53.65 15.19
N ILE A 191 -18.06 -54.89 15.05
CA ILE A 191 -17.53 -55.85 14.07
C ILE A 191 -17.67 -55.33 12.63
N LEU A 192 -18.85 -54.83 12.29
CA LEU A 192 -19.11 -54.26 10.97
C LEU A 192 -18.31 -52.97 10.75
N GLN A 193 -18.15 -52.12 11.78
CA GLN A 193 -17.33 -50.91 11.70
C GLN A 193 -15.84 -51.23 11.46
N ASP A 194 -15.30 -52.25 12.13
CA ASP A 194 -13.89 -52.64 11.97
C ASP A 194 -13.64 -53.30 10.60
N LEU A 195 -14.54 -54.20 10.18
CA LEU A 195 -14.45 -54.81 8.85
C LEU A 195 -14.61 -53.75 7.74
N GLY A 196 -15.64 -52.92 7.84
CA GLY A 196 -15.93 -51.87 6.88
C GLY A 196 -14.81 -50.82 6.83
N GLY A 197 -14.31 -50.37 7.99
CA GLY A 197 -13.21 -49.42 8.10
C GLY A 197 -11.94 -49.93 7.44
N GLY A 198 -11.55 -51.18 7.70
CA GLY A 198 -10.39 -51.80 7.09
C GLY A 198 -10.50 -51.98 5.57
N ILE A 199 -11.69 -52.35 5.08
CA ILE A 199 -11.97 -52.49 3.64
C ILE A 199 -11.91 -51.12 2.94
N VAL A 200 -12.60 -50.12 3.49
CA VAL A 200 -12.57 -48.74 2.99
C VAL A 200 -11.15 -48.20 2.93
N ASN A 201 -10.36 -48.46 3.97
CA ASN A 201 -8.97 -48.05 4.02
C ASN A 201 -8.14 -48.71 2.91
N ALA A 202 -8.31 -50.02 2.70
CA ALA A 202 -7.64 -50.71 1.60
C ALA A 202 -8.03 -50.11 0.23
N ILE A 203 -9.31 -49.81 0.01
CA ILE A 203 -9.82 -49.16 -1.21
C ILE A 203 -9.19 -47.79 -1.40
N HIS A 204 -9.16 -46.93 -0.37
CA HIS A 204 -8.54 -45.61 -0.47
C HIS A 204 -7.03 -45.66 -0.77
N ASN A 205 -6.32 -46.67 -0.26
CA ASN A 205 -4.91 -46.89 -0.57
C ASN A 205 -4.69 -47.36 -2.02
N GLY A 206 -5.61 -48.15 -2.57
CA GLY A 206 -5.58 -48.58 -3.97
C GLY A 206 -6.04 -47.49 -4.94
N ASN A 207 -7.05 -46.71 -4.55
CA ASN A 207 -7.65 -45.64 -5.33
C ASN A 207 -8.15 -44.49 -4.44
N SER A 208 -7.45 -43.35 -4.49
CA SER A 208 -7.77 -42.14 -3.72
C SER A 208 -8.91 -41.30 -4.31
N ALA A 209 -9.47 -41.71 -5.45
CA ALA A 209 -10.54 -41.01 -6.16
C ALA A 209 -11.93 -41.30 -5.58
N PHE A 210 -12.07 -41.62 -4.29
CA PHE A 210 -13.37 -41.86 -3.65
C PHE A 210 -13.49 -41.02 -2.36
N THR A 211 -14.71 -40.59 -2.04
CA THR A 211 -15.01 -39.90 -0.78
C THR A 211 -16.30 -40.45 -0.18
N ILE A 212 -16.24 -40.78 1.10
CA ILE A 212 -17.36 -41.28 1.89
C ILE A 212 -18.21 -40.08 2.34
N THR A 213 -19.49 -40.11 2.03
CA THR A 213 -20.44 -39.05 2.39
C THR A 213 -21.32 -39.42 3.58
N SER A 214 -21.60 -40.71 3.77
CA SER A 214 -22.36 -41.21 4.92
C SER A 214 -22.13 -42.71 5.12
N VAL A 215 -22.41 -43.19 6.33
CA VAL A 215 -22.34 -44.60 6.71
C VAL A 215 -23.62 -44.96 7.44
N ASN A 216 -24.28 -46.04 7.01
CA ASN A 216 -25.39 -46.65 7.73
C ASN A 216 -25.02 -48.09 8.06
N TYR A 217 -25.53 -48.63 9.17
CA TYR A 217 -25.36 -50.04 9.49
C TYR A 217 -26.62 -50.60 10.13
N ASP A 218 -26.83 -51.90 9.98
CA ASP A 218 -27.82 -52.68 10.70
C ASP A 218 -27.13 -53.86 11.43
N LEU A 219 -27.89 -54.92 11.77
CA LEU A 219 -27.35 -56.08 12.49
C LEU A 219 -26.34 -56.90 11.70
N THR A 220 -26.39 -56.88 10.37
CA THR A 220 -25.61 -57.76 9.50
C THR A 220 -24.95 -57.04 8.33
N THR A 221 -25.25 -55.76 8.12
CA THR A 221 -24.75 -54.96 7.01
C THR A 221 -24.21 -53.63 7.48
N ILE A 222 -23.16 -53.16 6.81
CA ILE A 222 -22.71 -51.78 6.86
C ILE A 222 -22.60 -51.25 5.43
N ASP A 223 -23.28 -50.14 5.20
CA ASP A 223 -23.38 -49.44 3.94
C ASP A 223 -22.57 -48.15 4.01
N TYR A 224 -21.62 -48.01 3.09
CA TYR A 224 -20.91 -46.76 2.87
C TYR A 224 -21.42 -46.11 1.59
N PHE A 225 -21.83 -44.85 1.73
CA PHE A 225 -22.27 -44.00 0.64
C PHE A 225 -21.13 -43.08 0.28
N GLY A 226 -20.91 -42.86 -1.02
CA GLY A 226 -19.77 -42.10 -1.48
C GLY A 226 -19.88 -41.71 -2.94
N ARG A 227 -18.90 -40.93 -3.40
CA ARG A 227 -18.79 -40.49 -4.79
C ARG A 227 -17.35 -40.56 -5.27
N VAL A 228 -17.15 -40.83 -6.56
CA VAL A 228 -15.85 -40.72 -7.21
C VAL A 228 -15.42 -39.23 -7.28
N THR A 229 -14.30 -38.87 -6.66
CA THR A 229 -13.69 -37.54 -6.74
C THR A 229 -12.96 -37.40 -8.08
N GLY A 230 -13.64 -36.78 -9.05
CA GLY A 230 -13.10 -36.53 -10.40
C GLY A 230 -14.11 -36.72 -11.54
N ASN A 231 -15.25 -37.38 -11.30
CA ASN A 231 -16.33 -37.51 -12.28
C ASN A 231 -17.55 -36.64 -11.92
N SER A 232 -17.32 -35.36 -11.68
CA SER A 232 -18.40 -34.37 -11.65
C SER A 232 -18.57 -33.76 -13.04
N THR A 233 -19.33 -34.44 -13.90
CA THR A 233 -19.95 -33.84 -15.09
C THR A 233 -20.97 -32.72 -14.77
N THR A 234 -21.03 -32.22 -13.53
CA THR A 234 -22.13 -31.34 -13.08
C THR A 234 -21.71 -30.00 -12.47
N ALA A 235 -20.44 -29.58 -12.54
CA ALA A 235 -20.06 -28.21 -12.12
C ALA A 235 -18.99 -27.52 -12.99
N SER A 236 -18.23 -28.24 -13.83
CA SER A 236 -17.20 -27.61 -14.68
C SER A 236 -17.77 -26.79 -15.85
N GLY A 237 -19.06 -26.92 -16.16
CA GLY A 237 -19.68 -26.23 -17.30
C GLY A 237 -20.29 -24.86 -16.99
N SER A 238 -20.52 -24.50 -15.72
CA SER A 238 -21.31 -23.31 -15.37
C SER A 238 -20.50 -22.15 -14.78
N ILE A 239 -19.19 -22.33 -14.52
CA ILE A 239 -18.30 -21.27 -14.03
C ILE A 239 -16.91 -21.41 -14.69
N ASN A 240 -16.54 -20.47 -15.58
CA ASN A 240 -15.25 -20.46 -16.30
C ASN A 240 -14.00 -20.48 -15.39
N SER A 241 -14.11 -20.06 -14.13
CA SER A 241 -13.00 -20.09 -13.17
C SER A 241 -12.69 -21.49 -12.62
N LEU A 242 -13.47 -22.52 -12.98
CA LEU A 242 -13.31 -23.90 -12.50
C LEU A 242 -12.55 -24.80 -13.50
N ALA A 243 -12.41 -24.38 -14.76
CA ALA A 243 -11.70 -25.11 -15.80
C ALA A 243 -10.17 -25.17 -15.58
N SER A 244 -9.64 -24.33 -14.69
CA SER A 244 -8.23 -24.21 -14.35
C SER A 244 -7.84 -24.86 -13.01
N SER A 245 -8.75 -25.58 -12.35
CA SER A 245 -8.44 -26.26 -11.09
C SER A 245 -7.63 -27.54 -11.35
N PRO A 246 -6.49 -27.76 -10.69
CA PRO A 246 -5.71 -28.99 -10.87
C PRO A 246 -6.52 -30.21 -10.43
N THR A 247 -6.40 -31.30 -11.19
CA THR A 247 -7.09 -32.56 -10.91
C THR A 247 -6.63 -33.16 -9.57
N VAL A 248 -7.45 -34.04 -8.97
CA VAL A 248 -7.12 -34.76 -7.73
C VAL A 248 -5.79 -35.52 -7.85
N SER A 249 -5.44 -36.04 -9.03
CA SER A 249 -4.14 -36.68 -9.27
C SER A 249 -2.96 -35.71 -9.27
N THR A 250 -3.17 -34.47 -9.70
CA THR A 250 -2.17 -33.40 -9.64
C THR A 250 -1.97 -32.93 -8.20
N LEU A 251 -3.06 -32.84 -7.43
CA LEU A 251 -3.04 -32.47 -6.02
C LEU A 251 -2.39 -33.54 -5.14
N SER A 252 -2.65 -34.83 -5.39
CA SER A 252 -2.02 -35.94 -4.66
C SER A 252 -0.53 -36.09 -5.01
N GLY A 253 -0.14 -35.78 -6.26
CA GLY A 253 1.27 -35.77 -6.68
C GLY A 253 2.14 -34.72 -5.98
N TYR A 254 1.55 -33.64 -5.44
CA TYR A 254 2.28 -32.64 -4.65
C TYR A 254 2.75 -33.15 -3.29
N TYR A 255 2.09 -34.19 -2.76
CA TYR A 255 2.43 -34.78 -1.46
C TYR A 255 3.86 -35.34 -1.42
N THR A 256 4.32 -35.92 -2.53
CA THR A 256 5.66 -36.51 -2.66
C THR A 256 6.64 -35.61 -3.42
N ASN A 257 6.17 -34.49 -3.99
CA ASN A 257 6.97 -33.60 -4.82
C ASN A 257 6.80 -32.13 -4.40
N TRP A 258 7.59 -31.74 -3.39
CA TRP A 258 7.50 -30.40 -2.78
C TRP A 258 7.88 -29.27 -3.76
N ALA A 259 8.81 -29.55 -4.68
CA ALA A 259 9.18 -28.62 -5.76
C ALA A 259 8.02 -28.41 -6.74
N GLY A 260 7.26 -29.46 -7.05
CA GLY A 260 6.05 -29.40 -7.88
C GLY A 260 4.94 -28.54 -7.28
N LEU A 261 4.77 -28.54 -5.96
CA LEU A 261 3.79 -27.69 -5.27
C LEU A 261 4.25 -26.22 -5.23
N THR A 262 5.56 -25.97 -5.14
CA THR A 262 6.12 -24.61 -5.24
C THR A 262 5.86 -24.02 -6.64
N ALA A 263 6.05 -24.83 -7.69
CA ALA A 263 5.68 -24.44 -9.05
C ALA A 263 4.16 -24.31 -9.24
N GLY A 264 3.36 -25.17 -8.60
CA GLY A 264 1.89 -25.08 -8.59
C GLY A 264 1.38 -23.81 -7.91
N ARG A 265 2.00 -23.39 -6.80
CA ARG A 265 1.76 -22.11 -6.12
C ARG A 265 2.01 -20.94 -7.05
N ASP A 266 3.16 -20.93 -7.75
CA ASP A 266 3.54 -19.83 -8.63
C ASP A 266 2.63 -19.76 -9.86
N ASN A 267 2.27 -20.91 -10.44
CA ASN A 267 1.30 -20.99 -11.54
C ASN A 267 -0.11 -20.57 -11.13
N ALA A 268 -0.55 -20.90 -9.91
CA ALA A 268 -1.85 -20.47 -9.38
C ALA A 268 -1.87 -18.95 -9.13
N ALA A 269 -0.77 -18.36 -8.66
CA ALA A 269 -0.64 -16.91 -8.52
C ALA A 269 -0.69 -16.20 -9.88
N ILE A 270 -0.05 -16.77 -10.92
CA ILE A 270 -0.09 -16.27 -12.30
C ILE A 270 -1.50 -16.42 -12.91
N ALA A 271 -2.16 -17.55 -12.71
CA ALA A 271 -3.53 -17.76 -13.21
C ALA A 271 -4.54 -16.83 -12.53
N GLN A 272 -4.38 -16.59 -11.21
CA GLN A 272 -5.26 -15.69 -10.49
C GLN A 272 -4.95 -14.22 -10.75
N SER A 273 -3.71 -13.84 -11.09
CA SER A 273 -3.37 -12.47 -11.50
C SER A 273 -3.89 -12.11 -12.89
N THR A 274 -4.27 -13.11 -13.70
CA THR A 274 -4.80 -12.95 -15.06
C THR A 274 -6.32 -13.14 -15.17
N ASP A 275 -6.98 -13.72 -14.16
CA ASP A 275 -8.44 -13.85 -14.09
C ASP A 275 -9.10 -12.61 -13.44
N PRO A 276 -9.86 -11.78 -14.21
CA PRO A 276 -10.48 -10.57 -13.71
C PRO A 276 -11.49 -10.75 -12.56
N ASN A 277 -11.98 -11.97 -12.35
CA ASN A 277 -12.96 -12.31 -11.32
C ASN A 277 -12.33 -12.93 -10.08
N SER A 278 -11.01 -13.12 -10.05
CA SER A 278 -10.33 -13.70 -8.90
C SER A 278 -10.20 -12.67 -7.77
N LEU A 279 -10.26 -13.11 -6.51
CA LEU A 279 -10.01 -12.23 -5.35
C LEU A 279 -8.60 -11.62 -5.40
N TYR A 280 -7.62 -12.35 -5.93
CA TYR A 280 -6.26 -11.87 -6.11
C TYR A 280 -6.22 -10.72 -7.12
N TYR A 281 -6.92 -10.85 -8.26
CA TYR A 281 -7.06 -9.79 -9.26
C TYR A 281 -7.86 -8.62 -8.71
N LEU A 282 -8.95 -8.87 -8.00
CA LEU A 282 -9.81 -7.83 -7.42
C LEU A 282 -9.11 -7.04 -6.31
N ILE A 283 -8.19 -7.66 -5.55
CA ILE A 283 -7.39 -6.98 -4.53
C ILE A 283 -6.20 -6.27 -5.17
N SER A 284 -5.46 -6.92 -6.09
CA SER A 284 -4.30 -6.33 -6.78
C SER A 284 -4.68 -5.22 -7.77
N ASN A 285 -5.89 -5.25 -8.32
CA ASN A 285 -6.47 -4.20 -9.15
C ASN A 285 -7.60 -3.43 -8.42
N SER A 286 -7.74 -3.60 -7.10
CA SER A 286 -8.69 -2.80 -6.30
C SER A 286 -8.35 -1.33 -6.41
N GLY A 287 -9.34 -0.45 -6.26
CA GLY A 287 -9.11 1.00 -6.19
C GLY A 287 -8.04 1.42 -5.18
N ALA A 288 -7.81 0.64 -4.11
CA ALA A 288 -6.75 0.90 -3.12
C ALA A 288 -5.36 0.44 -3.58
N SER A 289 -5.26 -0.65 -4.34
CA SER A 289 -4.02 -1.14 -4.96
C SER A 289 -3.66 -0.37 -6.24
N THR A 290 -4.65 0.06 -7.02
CA THR A 290 -4.46 0.93 -8.20
C THR A 290 -4.19 2.38 -7.81
N GLN A 291 -4.69 2.86 -6.67
CA GLN A 291 -4.23 4.13 -6.06
C GLN A 291 -2.74 4.10 -5.68
N ALA A 292 -2.18 2.92 -5.38
CA ALA A 292 -0.73 2.75 -5.20
C ALA A 292 0.05 2.63 -6.52
N SER A 293 -0.64 2.53 -7.68
CA SER A 293 -0.02 2.14 -8.97
C SER A 293 -0.04 3.21 -10.06
N GLY A 294 -0.88 4.25 -9.96
CA GLY A 294 -0.70 5.43 -10.81
C GLY A 294 0.49 6.24 -10.28
N LYS A 295 1.45 6.60 -11.15
CA LYS A 295 2.60 7.38 -10.71
C LYS A 295 2.10 8.73 -10.22
N MET A 296 2.03 8.90 -8.91
CA MET A 296 1.70 10.19 -8.32
C MET A 296 2.80 11.17 -8.69
N SER A 297 2.44 12.16 -9.48
CA SER A 297 3.34 13.24 -9.87
C SER A 297 2.79 14.53 -9.30
N ALA A 298 3.55 15.13 -8.40
CA ALA A 298 3.24 16.43 -7.84
C ALA A 298 3.98 17.52 -8.63
N CYS A 299 3.29 18.62 -8.87
CA CYS A 299 3.84 19.77 -9.56
C CYS A 299 3.25 21.05 -8.96
N THR A 300 3.88 22.18 -9.25
CA THR A 300 3.42 23.48 -8.77
C THR A 300 3.31 24.46 -9.93
N VAL A 301 2.26 25.27 -9.91
CA VAL A 301 2.15 26.46 -10.76
C VAL A 301 2.36 27.68 -9.88
N LYS A 302 3.37 28.50 -10.19
CA LYS A 302 3.68 29.71 -9.41
C LYS A 302 3.64 30.95 -10.29
N ARG A 303 3.01 32.00 -9.78
CA ARG A 303 3.18 33.35 -10.31
C ARG A 303 4.40 33.97 -9.67
N ASN A 304 5.40 34.26 -10.50
CA ASN A 304 6.61 34.94 -10.08
C ASN A 304 6.53 36.36 -10.62
N GLY A 305 6.42 37.31 -9.69
CA GLY A 305 6.49 38.73 -9.99
C GLY A 305 7.86 39.28 -9.65
N ALA A 306 8.33 40.24 -10.44
CA ALA A 306 9.52 41.01 -10.12
C ALA A 306 9.27 42.47 -10.50
N VAL A 307 9.88 43.38 -9.74
CA VAL A 307 9.93 44.79 -10.10
C VAL A 307 11.30 45.06 -10.68
N GLN A 308 11.33 45.62 -11.88
CA GLN A 308 12.52 46.14 -12.51
C GLN A 308 12.47 47.66 -12.42
N THR A 309 13.50 48.26 -11.82
CA THR A 309 13.62 49.71 -11.79
C THR A 309 14.40 50.17 -13.01
N THR A 310 13.80 51.02 -13.82
CA THR A 310 14.47 51.69 -14.93
C THR A 310 14.86 53.11 -14.52
N VAL A 311 15.92 53.63 -15.12
CA VAL A 311 16.43 54.97 -14.85
C VAL A 311 16.32 55.80 -16.12
N ARG A 312 15.68 56.95 -16.00
CA ARG A 312 15.65 57.98 -17.03
C ARG A 312 16.45 59.19 -16.56
N THR A 313 17.38 59.62 -17.39
CA THR A 313 18.21 60.81 -17.14
C THR A 313 17.84 61.91 -18.11
N ILE A 314 17.77 63.14 -17.60
CA ILE A 314 17.56 64.35 -18.38
C ILE A 314 18.65 65.33 -17.99
N ASN A 315 19.45 65.74 -18.96
CA ASN A 315 20.58 66.62 -18.75
C ASN A 315 20.77 67.54 -19.96
N ASP A 316 21.43 68.66 -19.69
CA ASP A 316 21.92 69.58 -20.71
C ASP A 316 23.11 70.33 -20.10
N SER A 317 23.90 70.97 -20.95
CA SER A 317 25.02 71.80 -20.52
C SER A 317 25.28 72.95 -21.49
N GLY A 318 25.97 73.96 -20.99
CA GLY A 318 26.33 75.12 -21.78
C GLY A 318 27.27 76.05 -21.04
N THR A 319 27.42 77.24 -21.60
CA THR A 319 28.22 78.31 -21.02
C THR A 319 27.36 79.56 -20.84
N GLY A 320 27.68 80.36 -19.84
CA GLY A 320 27.01 81.62 -19.58
C GLY A 320 27.97 82.66 -19.00
N GLN A 321 27.46 83.88 -18.90
CA GLN A 321 28.09 84.97 -18.18
C GLN A 321 27.06 85.52 -17.21
N LEU A 322 27.50 85.91 -16.02
CA LEU A 322 26.66 86.61 -15.05
C LEU A 322 27.36 87.90 -14.62
N CYS A 323 26.59 88.85 -14.14
CA CYS A 323 27.11 89.98 -13.38
C CYS A 323 27.04 89.63 -11.89
N THR A 324 28.05 89.99 -11.08
CA THR A 324 27.95 90.00 -9.61
C THR A 324 28.89 91.04 -9.02
N ASP A 325 28.55 91.56 -7.85
CA ASP A 325 29.41 92.44 -7.05
C ASP A 325 29.53 91.91 -5.61
N HIS A 326 29.60 90.59 -5.46
CA HIS A 326 30.42 89.89 -4.45
C HIS A 326 30.23 88.38 -4.51
N LEU A 327 29.00 87.90 -4.33
CA LEU A 327 28.69 86.48 -4.15
C LEU A 327 27.70 86.01 -5.20
N VAL A 328 27.72 84.70 -5.45
CA VAL A 328 26.78 84.04 -6.36
C VAL A 328 26.13 82.89 -5.62
N TYR A 329 24.80 82.86 -5.65
CA TYR A 329 24.00 81.76 -5.13
C TYR A 329 23.28 81.06 -6.27
N ILE A 330 23.06 79.76 -6.13
CA ILE A 330 22.35 78.93 -7.09
C ILE A 330 21.24 78.15 -6.40
N LYS A 331 20.20 77.82 -7.16
CA LYS A 331 19.12 76.93 -6.70
C LYS A 331 18.48 76.18 -7.86
N VAL A 332 17.76 75.13 -7.51
CA VAL A 332 16.76 74.52 -8.40
C VAL A 332 15.39 75.01 -7.94
N HIS A 333 14.77 75.88 -8.74
CA HIS A 333 13.44 76.41 -8.48
C HIS A 333 12.38 75.44 -8.99
N LYS A 334 11.42 75.07 -8.15
CA LYS A 334 10.29 74.23 -8.55
C LYS A 334 9.10 75.11 -8.87
N VAL A 335 8.79 75.24 -10.17
CA VAL A 335 7.61 76.00 -10.64
C VAL A 335 6.34 75.16 -10.49
N SER A 336 6.42 73.89 -10.88
CA SER A 336 5.36 72.88 -10.69
C SER A 336 5.97 71.47 -10.57
N ASP A 337 5.14 70.44 -10.49
CA ASP A 337 5.63 69.04 -10.48
C ASP A 337 6.24 68.59 -11.82
N SER A 338 6.01 69.34 -12.91
CA SER A 338 6.53 69.04 -14.24
C SER A 338 7.44 70.14 -14.80
N GLU A 339 7.70 71.21 -14.05
CA GLU A 339 8.47 72.36 -14.53
C GLU A 339 9.42 72.87 -13.46
N TYR A 340 10.69 72.95 -13.84
CA TYR A 340 11.79 73.33 -12.96
C TYR A 340 12.69 74.34 -13.66
N GLN A 341 13.23 75.29 -12.90
CA GLN A 341 14.14 76.31 -13.41
C GLN A 341 15.48 76.23 -12.69
N MET A 342 16.55 76.17 -13.48
CA MET A 342 17.92 76.24 -12.98
C MET A 342 18.28 77.71 -12.85
N GLN A 343 18.50 78.19 -11.62
CA GLN A 343 18.63 79.62 -11.36
C GLN A 343 19.90 79.99 -10.61
N TYR A 344 20.37 81.21 -10.86
CA TYR A 344 21.35 81.87 -10.01
C TYR A 344 20.84 83.24 -9.57
N VAL A 345 21.43 83.77 -8.50
CA VAL A 345 21.29 85.17 -8.10
C VAL A 345 22.65 85.72 -7.77
N ASP A 346 22.90 86.90 -8.30
CA ASP A 346 24.04 87.73 -7.99
C ASP A 346 23.75 88.63 -6.80
N THR A 347 24.74 88.80 -5.92
CA THR A 347 24.54 89.57 -4.69
C THR A 347 25.76 90.39 -4.32
N GLY A 348 25.54 91.43 -3.52
CA GLY A 348 26.61 92.16 -2.84
C GLY A 348 27.20 91.42 -1.64
N PRO A 349 28.07 92.09 -0.85
CA PRO A 349 28.73 91.50 0.32
C PRO A 349 27.75 91.07 1.44
N GLY A 350 26.51 91.57 1.43
CA GLY A 350 25.45 91.19 2.36
C GLY A 350 24.74 89.88 1.99
N GLY A 351 25.22 89.16 0.98
CA GLY A 351 24.59 87.93 0.48
C GLY A 351 23.21 88.20 -0.10
N LEU A 352 22.29 87.25 0.04
CA LEU A 352 20.93 87.32 -0.51
C LEU A 352 20.13 88.57 -0.10
N GLY A 353 20.46 89.21 1.02
CA GLY A 353 19.84 90.49 1.43
C GLY A 353 20.24 91.70 0.57
N THR A 354 21.25 91.52 -0.29
CA THR A 354 21.79 92.52 -1.22
C THR A 354 21.79 91.99 -2.66
N ALA A 355 20.72 91.29 -3.06
CA ALA A 355 20.58 90.80 -4.44
C ALA A 355 20.69 91.94 -5.45
N HIS A 356 21.36 91.67 -6.58
CA HIS A 356 21.62 92.62 -7.68
C HIS A 356 22.41 93.87 -7.33
N SER A 357 23.20 93.83 -6.26
CA SER A 357 24.12 94.93 -5.93
C SER A 357 24.97 95.31 -7.14
N ASN A 358 24.88 96.56 -7.59
CA ASN A 358 25.65 97.15 -8.68
C ASN A 358 25.54 96.49 -10.07
N CYS A 359 24.69 95.48 -10.25
CA CYS A 359 24.54 94.77 -11.51
C CYS A 359 23.45 95.29 -12.45
N GLY A 360 22.77 96.40 -12.11
CA GLY A 360 21.97 97.23 -13.02
C GLY A 360 20.69 96.61 -13.60
N ASP A 361 20.55 95.30 -13.52
CA ASP A 361 19.43 94.56 -14.08
C ASP A 361 18.30 94.50 -13.04
N ASN A 362 17.18 95.13 -13.37
CA ASN A 362 15.92 94.92 -12.66
C ASN A 362 15.07 93.96 -13.51
N PRO A 363 15.23 92.63 -13.39
CA PRO A 363 14.42 91.70 -14.17
C PRO A 363 12.92 91.77 -13.80
N GLY A 364 12.56 92.47 -12.73
CA GLY A 364 11.23 92.39 -12.12
C GLY A 364 11.04 91.06 -11.40
N GLY A 365 10.33 91.08 -10.26
CA GLY A 365 10.11 89.88 -9.44
C GLY A 365 11.11 89.69 -8.30
N ASN A 366 11.45 88.44 -7.99
CA ASN A 366 12.17 88.00 -6.77
C ASN A 366 13.71 87.97 -6.89
N GLY A 367 14.26 88.51 -7.97
CA GLY A 367 15.69 88.70 -8.19
C GLY A 367 16.51 87.46 -8.58
N TRP A 368 15.88 86.41 -9.10
CA TRP A 368 16.58 85.22 -9.59
C TRP A 368 16.64 85.20 -11.12
N HIS A 369 17.79 84.82 -11.69
CA HIS A 369 18.00 84.65 -13.12
C HIS A 369 17.87 83.19 -13.52
N THR A 370 17.07 82.90 -14.53
CA THR A 370 16.93 81.54 -15.08
C THR A 370 17.99 81.27 -16.14
N ILE A 371 18.83 80.26 -15.87
CA ILE A 371 19.83 79.73 -16.80
C ILE A 371 19.15 78.84 -17.84
N LYS A 372 18.24 77.97 -17.37
CA LYS A 372 17.59 76.96 -18.20
C LYS A 372 16.26 76.52 -17.59
N ASP A 373 15.23 76.45 -18.43
CA ASP A 373 13.96 75.81 -18.11
C ASP A 373 14.03 74.30 -18.42
N VAL A 374 13.49 73.49 -17.50
CA VAL A 374 13.42 72.04 -17.64
C VAL A 374 11.97 71.60 -17.48
N ILE A 375 11.38 71.17 -18.60
CA ILE A 375 10.01 70.67 -18.66
C ILE A 375 10.06 69.14 -18.69
N LEU A 376 9.42 68.53 -17.71
CA LEU A 376 9.26 67.08 -17.60
C LEU A 376 7.90 66.67 -18.13
N THR A 377 7.82 65.45 -18.66
CA THR A 377 6.52 64.82 -18.89
C THR A 377 5.79 64.71 -17.55
N PRO A 378 4.50 65.09 -17.46
CA PRO A 378 3.73 64.92 -16.24
C PRO A 378 3.77 63.47 -15.78
N PRO A 379 3.83 63.22 -14.46
CA PRO A 379 3.90 61.87 -13.97
C PRO A 379 2.65 61.07 -14.35
N ASP A 380 2.83 59.85 -14.84
CA ASP A 380 1.72 58.95 -15.16
C ASP A 380 1.18 58.37 -13.84
N PRO A 381 -0.07 58.63 -13.47
CA PRO A 381 -0.63 58.13 -12.21
C PRO A 381 -0.66 56.60 -12.12
N ASN A 382 -0.49 55.90 -13.25
CA ASN A 382 -0.43 54.44 -13.30
C ASN A 382 1.00 53.89 -13.19
N ARG A 383 2.03 54.74 -13.10
CA ARG A 383 3.43 54.36 -12.95
C ARG A 383 3.97 54.81 -11.60
N LEU A 384 4.73 53.94 -10.95
CA LEU A 384 5.47 54.31 -9.74
C LEU A 384 6.80 54.92 -10.14
N GLU A 385 6.80 56.23 -10.35
CA GLU A 385 7.99 57.00 -10.69
C GLU A 385 8.31 58.05 -9.62
N LYS A 386 9.61 58.34 -9.47
CA LYS A 386 10.08 59.36 -8.54
C LYS A 386 11.37 59.98 -9.03
N MET A 387 11.44 61.30 -8.90
CA MET A 387 12.68 62.04 -9.05
C MET A 387 13.60 61.74 -7.89
N MET A 388 14.76 61.16 -8.19
CA MET A 388 15.77 60.78 -7.22
C MET A 388 16.87 61.82 -7.10
N GLN A 389 17.05 62.62 -8.15
CA GLN A 389 18.08 63.64 -8.20
C GLN A 389 17.63 64.81 -9.08
N ALA A 390 17.96 66.03 -8.64
CA ALA A 390 17.78 67.23 -9.44
C ALA A 390 18.96 68.18 -9.20
N ASN A 391 20.09 67.90 -9.85
CA ASN A 391 21.33 68.64 -9.64
C ASN A 391 21.50 69.77 -10.66
N LEU A 392 21.92 70.94 -10.18
CA LEU A 392 22.49 72.03 -10.96
C LEU A 392 23.93 72.22 -10.52
N THR A 393 24.86 72.24 -11.48
CA THR A 393 26.26 72.53 -11.25
C THR A 393 26.72 73.70 -12.12
N LEU A 394 27.31 74.70 -11.49
CA LEU A 394 28.11 75.74 -12.14
C LEU A 394 29.58 75.42 -11.92
N SER A 395 30.34 75.31 -13.00
CA SER A 395 31.76 75.00 -12.99
C SER A 395 32.55 76.06 -13.75
N ASN A 396 33.85 76.13 -13.49
CA ASN A 396 34.76 77.09 -14.13
C ASN A 396 34.31 78.55 -14.01
N ILE A 397 33.66 78.91 -12.90
CA ILE A 397 33.25 80.29 -12.66
C ILE A 397 34.51 81.10 -12.48
N SER A 398 34.81 82.00 -13.41
CA SER A 398 36.05 82.77 -13.43
C SER A 398 35.92 84.04 -14.25
N GLY A 399 36.67 85.07 -13.88
CA GLY A 399 36.69 86.34 -14.59
C GLY A 399 37.51 87.39 -13.84
N PRO A 400 37.81 88.53 -14.48
CA PRO A 400 38.54 89.63 -13.84
C PRO A 400 37.83 90.09 -12.55
N GLY A 401 38.59 90.20 -11.47
CA GLY A 401 38.08 90.63 -10.16
C GLY A 401 37.36 89.56 -9.34
N CYS A 402 37.31 88.31 -9.82
CA CYS A 402 36.71 87.14 -9.16
C CYS A 402 37.72 86.03 -8.86
N SER A 403 37.50 85.26 -7.79
CA SER A 403 38.17 83.98 -7.59
C SER A 403 37.67 82.94 -8.62
N SER A 404 38.47 81.91 -8.88
CA SER A 404 37.99 80.75 -9.65
C SER A 404 37.28 79.77 -8.74
N GLY A 405 36.11 79.29 -9.15
CA GLY A 405 35.30 78.41 -8.30
C GLY A 405 34.20 77.66 -9.02
N SER A 406 33.35 77.01 -8.23
CA SER A 406 32.22 76.20 -8.67
C SER A 406 31.13 76.18 -7.59
N GLY A 407 29.94 75.77 -7.96
CA GLY A 407 28.88 75.45 -7.01
C GLY A 407 28.00 74.34 -7.55
N SER A 408 27.44 73.55 -6.64
CA SER A 408 26.48 72.50 -6.99
C SER A 408 25.36 72.50 -5.96
N VAL A 409 24.12 72.36 -6.43
CA VAL A 409 22.91 72.26 -5.60
C VAL A 409 22.02 71.16 -6.13
N ASP A 410 21.45 70.37 -5.23
CA ASP A 410 20.54 69.29 -5.57
C ASP A 410 19.17 69.53 -4.93
N GLY A 411 18.14 69.75 -5.76
CA GLY A 411 16.79 70.03 -5.28
C GLY A 411 16.18 68.89 -4.46
N ILE A 412 16.65 67.65 -4.61
CA ILE A 412 16.18 66.51 -3.80
C ILE A 412 16.90 66.44 -2.45
N VAL A 413 18.21 66.71 -2.43
CA VAL A 413 19.03 66.60 -1.20
C VAL A 413 18.95 67.87 -0.35
N ASN A 414 19.08 69.03 -0.99
CA ASN A 414 19.10 70.34 -0.33
C ASN A 414 17.69 70.93 -0.17
N GLY A 415 16.69 70.38 -0.87
CA GLY A 415 15.36 70.94 -1.00
C GLY A 415 15.25 71.89 -2.20
N PHE A 416 14.15 71.79 -2.93
CA PHE A 416 13.83 72.76 -3.98
C PHE A 416 13.69 74.14 -3.37
N ASP A 417 14.09 75.16 -4.13
CA ASP A 417 14.11 76.57 -3.70
C ASP A 417 15.12 76.94 -2.61
N THR A 418 15.88 75.96 -2.09
CA THR A 418 17.03 76.22 -1.23
C THR A 418 18.18 76.79 -2.04
N SER A 419 18.61 78.00 -1.70
CA SER A 419 19.78 78.65 -2.28
C SER A 419 21.08 78.19 -1.62
N LEU A 420 22.08 77.84 -2.42
CA LEU A 420 23.44 77.56 -1.96
C LEU A 420 24.41 78.56 -2.56
N GLN A 421 25.32 79.07 -1.73
CA GLN A 421 26.42 79.90 -2.20
C GLN A 421 27.42 79.04 -2.97
N THR A 422 27.86 79.53 -4.11
CA THR A 422 29.01 78.96 -4.83
C THR A 422 30.31 79.28 -4.09
N SER A 423 31.41 78.62 -4.45
CA SER A 423 32.73 78.93 -3.88
C SER A 423 33.38 80.19 -4.46
N VAL A 424 32.78 80.83 -5.48
CA VAL A 424 33.32 82.04 -6.08
C VAL A 424 32.96 83.27 -5.24
N VAL A 425 33.94 84.16 -5.10
CA VAL A 425 33.77 85.49 -4.52
C VAL A 425 34.43 86.49 -5.48
N CYS A 426 33.75 87.59 -5.76
CA CYS A 426 34.21 88.69 -6.59
C CYS A 426 34.41 89.94 -5.74
N PRO A 427 35.55 90.08 -5.05
CA PRO A 427 35.74 91.13 -4.04
C PRO A 427 36.17 92.48 -4.60
N SER A 428 36.40 92.60 -5.91
CA SER A 428 36.80 93.88 -6.50
C SER A 428 35.67 94.90 -6.40
N SER A 429 35.97 96.20 -6.49
CA SER A 429 34.94 97.24 -6.38
C SER A 429 34.13 97.34 -7.68
N GLY A 430 32.80 97.37 -7.56
CA GLY A 430 31.86 97.53 -8.68
C GLY A 430 31.48 96.20 -9.33
N ALA A 431 30.60 96.19 -10.31
CA ALA A 431 30.17 94.95 -10.97
C ALA A 431 31.33 94.19 -11.67
N GLN A 432 31.41 92.88 -11.44
CA GLN A 432 32.24 91.93 -12.20
C GLN A 432 31.38 91.02 -13.08
N PHE A 433 31.97 90.51 -14.17
CA PHE A 433 31.27 89.72 -15.18
C PHE A 433 31.93 88.35 -15.44
N PRO A 434 32.01 87.46 -14.44
CA PRO A 434 32.60 86.14 -14.63
C PRO A 434 31.80 85.30 -15.62
N THR A 435 32.53 84.49 -16.39
CA THR A 435 31.95 83.42 -17.21
C THR A 435 31.90 82.13 -16.43
N TYR A 436 30.96 81.25 -16.78
CA TYR A 436 30.81 79.94 -16.16
C TYR A 436 30.31 78.89 -17.16
N ASN A 437 30.57 77.63 -16.84
CA ASN A 437 29.93 76.50 -17.49
C ASN A 437 28.79 76.02 -16.59
N TRP A 438 27.64 75.71 -17.17
CA TRP A 438 26.53 75.14 -16.44
C TRP A 438 26.22 73.74 -16.97
N SER A 439 25.80 72.87 -16.08
CA SER A 439 25.21 71.58 -16.41
C SER A 439 24.15 71.26 -15.38
N TYR A 440 23.04 70.68 -15.83
CA TYR A 440 22.09 70.08 -14.90
C TYR A 440 21.93 68.59 -15.17
N TYR A 441 21.54 67.87 -14.14
CA TYR A 441 21.33 66.43 -14.18
C TYR A 441 20.10 66.08 -13.33
N ILE A 442 19.03 65.64 -13.99
CA ILE A 442 17.83 65.11 -13.34
C ILE A 442 17.77 63.61 -13.57
N GLN A 443 17.61 62.85 -12.49
CA GLN A 443 17.43 61.40 -12.53
C GLN A 443 16.05 61.04 -12.01
N ILE A 444 15.27 60.36 -12.85
CA ILE A 444 13.96 59.82 -12.52
C ILE A 444 14.09 58.29 -12.55
N LYS A 445 13.62 57.63 -11.50
CA LYS A 445 13.49 56.18 -11.47
C LYS A 445 12.03 55.80 -11.66
N GLU A 446 11.78 54.74 -12.41
CA GLU A 446 10.46 54.16 -12.64
C GLU A 446 10.51 52.68 -12.27
N ASP A 447 9.66 52.26 -11.35
CA ASP A 447 9.46 50.86 -11.01
C ASP A 447 8.42 50.23 -11.95
N GLN A 448 8.83 49.22 -12.72
CA GLN A 448 7.95 48.45 -13.60
C GLN A 448 7.78 47.03 -13.08
N TYR A 449 6.53 46.63 -12.85
CA TYR A 449 6.20 45.26 -12.47
C TYR A 449 6.07 44.35 -13.69
N GLY A 450 6.85 43.28 -13.73
CA GLY A 450 6.69 42.17 -14.66
C GLY A 450 6.22 40.90 -13.93
N GLU A 451 5.33 40.14 -14.55
CA GLU A 451 4.93 38.82 -14.04
C GLU A 451 5.11 37.71 -15.07
N GLY A 452 5.53 36.55 -14.59
CA GLY A 452 5.56 35.29 -15.34
C GLY A 452 4.82 34.20 -14.57
N VAL A 453 4.22 33.27 -15.31
CA VAL A 453 3.65 32.03 -14.74
C VAL A 453 4.62 30.90 -15.04
N ASP A 454 5.25 30.35 -14.00
CA ASP A 454 5.98 29.10 -14.09
C ASP A 454 5.00 27.94 -13.89
N ASN A 455 4.61 27.29 -14.99
CA ASN A 455 3.70 26.15 -14.99
C ASN A 455 4.49 24.84 -15.11
N GLN A 456 4.96 24.32 -13.97
CA GLN A 456 5.62 23.02 -13.92
C GLN A 456 4.63 21.84 -14.06
N CYS A 457 3.33 22.12 -14.14
CA CYS A 457 2.28 21.13 -14.34
C CYS A 457 1.88 20.97 -15.81
N ALA A 458 2.35 21.82 -16.72
CA ALA A 458 1.88 21.86 -18.11
C ALA A 458 2.02 20.51 -18.84
N THR A 459 3.07 19.74 -18.56
CA THR A 459 3.25 18.40 -19.16
C THR A 459 2.20 17.41 -18.66
N LEU A 460 1.90 17.41 -17.37
CA LEU A 460 0.90 16.53 -16.75
C LEU A 460 -0.54 16.95 -17.05
N GLU A 461 -0.79 18.25 -17.26
CA GLU A 461 -2.09 18.81 -17.66
C GLU A 461 -2.52 18.40 -19.06
N ASN A 462 -1.54 18.28 -19.96
CA ASN A 462 -1.78 17.97 -21.38
C ASN A 462 -1.59 16.48 -21.69
N ASP A 463 -1.17 15.68 -20.72
CA ASP A 463 -1.03 14.23 -20.87
C ASP A 463 -2.43 13.57 -20.72
N PRO A 464 -2.96 12.93 -21.77
CA PRO A 464 -4.27 12.28 -21.71
C PRO A 464 -4.32 11.09 -20.74
N ASP A 465 -3.17 10.54 -20.34
CA ASP A 465 -3.08 9.46 -19.36
C ASP A 465 -3.00 9.98 -17.91
N CYS A 466 -2.99 11.29 -17.70
CA CYS A 466 -2.93 11.93 -16.39
C CYS A 466 -4.27 12.55 -15.99
N ARG A 467 -4.72 12.28 -14.76
CA ARG A 467 -5.91 12.92 -14.17
C ARG A 467 -5.56 13.69 -12.89
N LEU A 468 -6.02 14.94 -12.80
CA LEU A 468 -5.85 15.77 -11.61
C LEU A 468 -6.61 15.15 -10.43
N GLN A 469 -5.89 14.77 -9.38
CA GLN A 469 -6.45 14.15 -8.18
C GLN A 469 -6.69 15.18 -7.08
N ASN A 470 -5.67 15.97 -6.73
CA ASN A 470 -5.76 16.98 -5.69
C ASN A 470 -5.22 18.32 -6.20
N GLU A 471 -5.89 19.40 -5.80
CA GLU A 471 -5.41 20.77 -6.01
C GLU A 471 -5.63 21.59 -4.75
N THR A 472 -4.57 22.31 -4.36
CA THR A 472 -4.63 23.36 -3.36
C THR A 472 -4.19 24.67 -4.02
N VAL A 473 -5.03 25.70 -3.94
CA VAL A 473 -4.75 27.05 -4.46
C VAL A 473 -4.61 28.00 -3.28
N ASP A 474 -3.43 28.59 -3.10
CA ASP A 474 -3.08 29.45 -1.96
C ASP A 474 -3.48 28.90 -0.58
N GLY A 475 -3.41 27.58 -0.41
CA GLY A 475 -3.77 26.87 0.83
C GLY A 475 -5.23 26.39 0.92
N VAL A 476 -6.10 26.79 -0.01
CA VAL A 476 -7.49 26.31 -0.08
C VAL A 476 -7.59 25.10 -0.98
N GLN A 477 -8.16 23.99 -0.50
CA GLN A 477 -8.36 22.76 -1.27
C GLN A 477 -9.51 22.93 -2.26
N THR A 478 -9.22 23.04 -3.55
CA THR A 478 -10.19 23.25 -4.64
C THR A 478 -10.58 21.94 -5.34
N MET A 479 -9.70 20.94 -5.31
CA MET A 479 -9.96 19.56 -5.76
C MET A 479 -9.46 18.57 -4.71
N LEU A 480 -10.27 17.58 -4.35
CA LEU A 480 -9.89 16.49 -3.45
C LEU A 480 -10.37 15.16 -4.03
N ASN A 481 -9.47 14.18 -4.15
CA ASN A 481 -9.78 12.86 -4.68
C ASN A 481 -10.58 12.90 -6.00
N PHE A 482 -10.06 13.65 -6.97
CA PHE A 482 -10.61 13.88 -8.31
C PHE A 482 -11.93 14.65 -8.39
N ASN A 483 -12.47 15.10 -7.25
CA ASN A 483 -13.71 15.84 -7.19
C ASN A 483 -13.46 17.30 -6.82
N ALA A 484 -14.15 18.22 -7.49
CA ALA A 484 -14.12 19.62 -7.13
C ALA A 484 -14.82 19.81 -5.77
N THR A 485 -14.19 20.54 -4.86
CA THR A 485 -14.77 20.83 -3.54
C THR A 485 -15.79 21.96 -3.58
N GLY A 486 -15.86 22.70 -4.70
CA GLY A 486 -16.67 23.91 -4.85
C GLY A 486 -16.09 25.14 -4.15
N LEU A 487 -14.95 25.00 -3.46
CA LEU A 487 -14.27 26.09 -2.78
C LEU A 487 -13.40 26.87 -3.77
N THR A 488 -13.42 28.20 -3.66
CA THR A 488 -12.49 29.09 -4.38
C THR A 488 -11.79 30.00 -3.38
N PRO A 489 -10.46 30.09 -3.40
CA PRO A 489 -9.75 31.02 -2.53
C PRO A 489 -10.10 32.47 -2.85
N LEU A 490 -10.05 33.32 -1.83
CA LEU A 490 -10.19 34.75 -1.98
C LEU A 490 -8.92 35.34 -2.64
N PRO A 491 -9.06 36.36 -3.50
CA PRO A 491 -7.90 37.07 -4.03
C PRO A 491 -7.01 37.60 -2.91
N SER A 492 -5.69 37.48 -3.10
CA SER A 492 -4.71 37.98 -2.14
C SER A 492 -3.70 38.90 -2.81
N CYS A 493 -3.20 39.87 -2.04
CA CYS A 493 -2.26 40.88 -2.52
C CYS A 493 -0.86 40.59 -1.99
N ARG A 494 0.15 40.75 -2.85
CA ARG A 494 1.57 40.69 -2.49
C ARG A 494 2.24 42.02 -2.78
N GLN A 495 3.22 42.35 -1.95
CA GLN A 495 4.03 43.54 -2.07
C GLN A 495 5.34 43.20 -2.77
N PHE A 496 5.69 43.99 -3.77
CA PHE A 496 6.96 43.92 -4.48
C PHE A 496 7.68 45.24 -4.30
N ILE A 497 8.84 45.20 -3.66
CA ILE A 497 9.62 46.38 -3.32
C ILE A 497 10.53 46.70 -4.50
N GLY A 498 10.30 47.85 -5.14
CA GLY A 498 11.26 48.43 -6.07
C GLY A 498 12.09 49.52 -5.39
N GLN A 499 12.87 50.27 -6.18
CA GLN A 499 13.71 51.34 -5.64
C GLN A 499 12.95 52.66 -5.47
N VAL A 500 11.78 52.80 -6.10
CA VAL A 500 10.91 53.98 -5.98
C VAL A 500 9.89 53.78 -4.87
N GLY A 501 9.26 52.61 -4.82
CA GLY A 501 8.25 52.31 -3.82
C GLY A 501 7.79 50.85 -3.82
N THR A 502 6.72 50.59 -3.08
CA THR A 502 6.15 49.26 -2.94
C THR A 502 4.96 49.08 -3.88
N ASN A 503 5.10 48.19 -4.85
CA ASN A 503 4.03 47.77 -5.75
C ASN A 503 3.13 46.74 -5.04
N THR A 504 1.86 47.06 -4.83
CA THR A 504 0.88 46.10 -4.28
C THR A 504 0.07 45.49 -5.41
N ILE A 505 0.30 44.21 -5.69
CA ILE A 505 -0.36 43.49 -6.77
C ILE A 505 -1.30 42.46 -6.17
N CYS A 506 -2.55 42.42 -6.64
CA CYS A 506 -3.55 41.47 -6.20
C CYS A 506 -3.88 40.47 -7.30
N ARG A 507 -3.97 39.19 -6.93
CA ARG A 507 -4.30 38.10 -7.85
C ARG A 507 -5.25 37.12 -7.18
N ASN A 508 -6.07 36.47 -7.99
CA ASN A 508 -6.99 35.42 -7.54
C ASN A 508 -6.24 34.19 -7.01
N TRP A 509 -4.98 34.00 -7.42
CA TRP A 509 -4.08 32.98 -6.90
C TRP A 509 -2.62 33.36 -7.13
N TRP A 510 -1.73 32.91 -6.26
CA TRP A 510 -0.27 33.02 -6.43
C TRP A 510 0.42 31.69 -6.63
N GLN A 511 -0.08 30.64 -5.98
CA GLN A 511 0.47 29.31 -6.07
C GLN A 511 -0.63 28.24 -6.14
N LYS A 512 -0.49 27.32 -7.08
CA LYS A 512 -1.28 26.08 -7.14
C LYS A 512 -0.37 24.90 -6.91
N LYS A 513 -0.69 24.05 -5.94
CA LYS A 513 -0.06 22.75 -5.76
C LYS A 513 -1.02 21.70 -6.30
N ARG A 514 -0.56 20.88 -7.25
CA ARG A 514 -1.39 19.86 -7.90
C ARG A 514 -0.73 18.49 -7.75
N SER A 515 -1.54 17.46 -7.55
CA SER A 515 -1.13 16.07 -7.70
C SER A 515 -1.95 15.41 -8.81
N TYR A 516 -1.23 14.78 -9.73
CA TYR A 516 -1.81 13.99 -10.80
C TYR A 516 -1.59 12.51 -10.53
N VAL A 517 -2.56 11.71 -10.92
CA VAL A 517 -2.41 10.27 -11.04
C VAL A 517 -2.32 9.98 -12.53
N CYS A 518 -1.16 9.50 -12.96
CA CYS A 518 -0.85 9.22 -14.36
C CYS A 518 -0.67 7.73 -14.61
N GLY A 519 -1.24 7.24 -15.71
CA GLY A 519 -1.07 5.88 -16.20
C GLY A 519 -2.39 5.18 -16.47
N ASN A 520 -2.53 4.73 -17.72
CA ASN A 520 -3.57 3.82 -18.18
C ASN A 520 -2.91 2.58 -18.82
N GLN A 521 -1.94 1.99 -18.13
CA GLN A 521 -1.32 0.74 -18.57
C GLN A 521 -1.25 -0.26 -17.42
N ALA A 522 -1.97 -1.37 -17.58
CA ALA A 522 -1.66 -2.59 -16.85
C ALA A 522 -0.21 -2.95 -17.16
N TYR A 523 0.62 -3.05 -16.12
CA TYR A 523 1.97 -3.58 -16.27
C TYR A 523 1.90 -4.97 -16.91
N ASP A 524 2.62 -5.16 -18.01
CA ASP A 524 2.95 -6.47 -18.54
C ASP A 524 4.08 -7.07 -17.67
N PHE A 525 3.68 -7.82 -16.64
CA PHE A 525 4.59 -8.49 -15.73
C PHE A 525 5.16 -9.81 -16.29
N SER A 526 4.91 -10.16 -17.55
CA SER A 526 5.46 -11.39 -18.17
C SER A 526 7.00 -11.43 -18.11
N ALA A 527 7.64 -10.27 -18.27
CA ALA A 527 9.08 -10.12 -18.17
C ALA A 527 9.59 -10.22 -16.73
N ILE A 528 8.84 -9.69 -15.75
CA ILE A 528 9.18 -9.77 -14.33
C ILE A 528 9.03 -11.21 -13.81
N GLY A 529 8.00 -11.94 -14.22
CA GLY A 529 7.85 -13.35 -13.88
C GLY A 529 9.04 -14.20 -14.34
N THR A 530 9.47 -14.02 -15.59
CA THR A 530 10.65 -14.72 -16.16
C THR A 530 11.94 -14.41 -15.40
N ARG A 531 12.12 -13.16 -14.95
CA ARG A 531 13.30 -12.72 -14.20
C ARG A 531 13.30 -13.17 -12.76
N PHE A 532 12.19 -12.92 -12.06
CA PHE A 532 12.02 -13.23 -10.65
C PHE A 532 12.15 -14.73 -10.38
N GLY A 533 11.59 -15.57 -11.25
CA GLY A 533 11.72 -17.03 -11.14
C GLY A 533 13.17 -17.50 -11.22
N LYS A 534 14.03 -16.83 -12.00
CA LYS A 534 15.46 -17.18 -12.09
C LYS A 534 16.28 -16.58 -10.93
N VAL A 535 16.03 -15.33 -10.55
CA VAL A 535 16.75 -14.66 -9.46
C VAL A 535 16.52 -15.39 -8.15
N THR A 536 15.27 -15.59 -7.75
CA THR A 536 14.94 -16.18 -6.43
C THR A 536 15.42 -17.61 -6.26
N THR A 537 15.46 -18.40 -7.34
CA THR A 537 15.91 -19.80 -7.30
C THR A 537 17.44 -19.96 -7.35
N THR A 538 18.17 -18.87 -7.62
CA THR A 538 19.64 -18.90 -7.78
C THR A 538 20.37 -17.99 -6.79
N VAL A 539 19.64 -17.36 -5.86
CA VAL A 539 20.23 -16.54 -4.79
C VAL A 539 21.03 -17.42 -3.84
N THR A 540 22.30 -17.06 -3.66
CA THR A 540 23.20 -17.61 -2.64
C THR A 540 23.76 -16.47 -1.79
N ASP A 541 23.51 -16.52 -0.48
CA ASP A 541 24.04 -15.59 0.52
C ASP A 541 25.34 -16.16 1.10
N ASN A 542 26.42 -15.40 1.01
CA ASN A 542 27.73 -15.78 1.55
C ASN A 542 28.18 -14.86 2.71
N THR A 543 27.25 -14.25 3.42
CA THR A 543 27.41 -13.37 4.60
C THR A 543 28.05 -11.99 4.33
N SER A 544 28.81 -11.85 3.24
CA SER A 544 29.47 -10.61 2.83
C SER A 544 28.96 -10.08 1.48
N SER A 545 28.38 -10.96 0.68
CA SER A 545 27.74 -10.66 -0.59
C SER A 545 26.61 -11.64 -0.86
N LEU A 546 25.66 -11.23 -1.69
CA LEU A 546 24.58 -12.06 -2.19
C LEU A 546 24.70 -12.15 -3.70
N ASP A 547 24.90 -13.36 -4.18
CA ASP A 547 25.09 -13.70 -5.59
C ASP A 547 23.79 -14.27 -6.16
N PHE A 548 23.47 -13.95 -7.41
CA PHE A 548 22.27 -14.43 -8.09
C PHE A 548 22.43 -14.50 -9.62
N GLN A 549 21.60 -15.29 -10.29
CA GLN A 549 21.47 -15.29 -11.75
C GLN A 549 20.14 -14.64 -12.17
N ASP A 550 20.16 -13.84 -13.22
CA ASP A 550 19.04 -13.06 -13.73
C ASP A 550 18.87 -13.29 -15.24
N LYS A 551 17.65 -13.51 -15.71
CA LYS A 551 17.34 -13.58 -17.14
C LYS A 551 17.20 -12.17 -17.70
N ARG A 552 18.13 -11.66 -18.50
CA ARG A 552 17.98 -10.34 -19.15
C ARG A 552 17.43 -10.49 -20.55
N LEU A 553 16.42 -9.68 -20.88
CA LEU A 553 15.90 -9.61 -22.24
C LEU A 553 16.81 -8.69 -23.06
N THR A 554 17.43 -9.25 -24.10
CA THR A 554 18.27 -8.52 -25.05
C THR A 554 17.60 -8.46 -26.41
N ALA A 555 18.18 -7.73 -27.37
CA ALA A 555 17.68 -7.68 -28.75
C ALA A 555 17.62 -9.07 -29.43
N GLY A 556 18.36 -10.07 -28.91
CA GLY A 556 18.34 -11.46 -29.38
C GLY A 556 17.48 -12.42 -28.54
N GLY A 557 16.71 -11.93 -27.57
CA GLY A 557 15.90 -12.74 -26.65
C GLY A 557 16.47 -12.82 -25.23
N TRP A 558 15.96 -13.77 -24.43
CA TRP A 558 16.34 -13.95 -23.02
C TRP A 558 17.72 -14.60 -22.87
N SER A 559 18.62 -13.95 -22.13
CA SER A 559 19.98 -14.42 -21.81
C SER A 559 20.21 -14.47 -20.31
N ASP A 560 20.96 -15.43 -19.79
CA ASP A 560 21.37 -15.45 -18.38
C ASP A 560 22.49 -14.43 -18.10
N ALA A 561 22.39 -13.72 -16.98
CA ALA A 561 23.38 -12.78 -16.48
C ALA A 561 23.60 -13.01 -14.98
N THR A 562 24.84 -12.94 -14.51
CA THR A 562 25.17 -13.10 -13.08
C THR A 562 25.29 -11.73 -12.42
N GLY A 563 24.75 -11.59 -11.20
CA GLY A 563 24.84 -10.37 -10.39
C GLY A 563 25.28 -10.70 -8.97
N SER A 564 25.97 -9.75 -8.33
CA SER A 564 26.39 -9.83 -6.94
C SER A 564 26.18 -8.48 -6.28
N PHE A 565 25.70 -8.45 -5.04
CA PHE A 565 25.68 -7.23 -4.22
C PHE A 565 26.37 -7.47 -2.88
N ALA A 566 27.28 -6.55 -2.54
CA ALA A 566 27.91 -6.53 -1.22
C ALA A 566 26.86 -6.20 -0.16
N LEU A 567 26.77 -7.05 0.87
CA LEU A 567 25.92 -6.80 2.01
C LEU A 567 26.68 -5.87 2.97
N PRO A 568 26.13 -4.70 3.36
CA PRO A 568 26.75 -3.91 4.41
C PRO A 568 26.78 -4.75 5.70
N GLY A 569 27.91 -4.72 6.41
CA GLY A 569 28.07 -5.43 7.69
C GLY A 569 26.90 -5.13 8.61
N ARG A 570 26.16 -6.17 9.00
CA ARG A 570 24.92 -6.03 9.77
C ARG A 570 25.27 -5.92 11.26
N ASP A 571 25.12 -4.73 11.83
CA ASP A 571 25.07 -4.55 13.28
C ASP A 571 23.73 -5.07 13.84
N GLN A 572 23.79 -5.80 14.96
CA GLN A 572 22.64 -6.45 15.57
C GLN A 572 21.76 -5.47 16.35
N SER A 573 20.54 -5.22 15.85
CA SER A 573 19.41 -4.81 16.70
C SER A 573 18.11 -5.40 16.14
N PRO A 574 17.39 -6.27 16.89
CA PRO A 574 16.20 -6.93 16.36
C PRO A 574 14.98 -5.99 16.45
N THR A 575 14.52 -5.52 15.29
CA THR A 575 13.26 -4.77 15.08
C THR A 575 12.01 -5.65 15.09
N CYS A 576 12.13 -6.90 15.53
CA CYS A 576 11.02 -7.85 15.64
C CYS A 576 11.22 -8.74 16.88
N GLU A 577 10.12 -9.25 17.43
CA GLU A 577 10.15 -10.27 18.48
C GLU A 577 10.66 -11.58 17.88
N GLN A 578 11.84 -12.03 18.32
CA GLN A 578 12.47 -13.24 17.82
C GLN A 578 11.61 -14.44 18.23
N ALA A 579 11.18 -15.22 17.26
CA ALA A 579 10.42 -16.44 17.48
C ALA A 579 11.08 -17.59 16.72
N CYS A 580 10.85 -18.81 17.20
CA CYS A 580 11.25 -20.03 16.54
C CYS A 580 10.02 -20.88 16.21
N LYS A 581 10.13 -21.68 15.15
CA LYS A 581 9.14 -22.69 14.77
C LYS A 581 9.71 -24.04 15.11
N THR A 582 9.06 -24.78 15.99
CA THR A 582 9.39 -26.17 16.29
C THR A 582 8.32 -27.09 15.70
N ARG A 583 8.67 -28.35 15.52
CA ARG A 583 7.73 -29.41 15.17
C ARG A 583 7.86 -30.56 16.14
N LYS A 584 6.76 -31.19 16.50
CA LYS A 584 6.76 -32.45 17.23
C LYS A 584 6.15 -33.53 16.34
N PRO A 585 6.82 -34.66 16.12
CA PRO A 585 6.18 -35.79 15.47
C PRO A 585 4.98 -36.22 16.33
N LYS A 586 3.81 -36.26 15.70
CA LYS A 586 2.56 -36.74 16.27
C LYS A 586 2.07 -37.92 15.45
N ASN A 587 1.91 -39.06 16.12
CA ASN A 587 1.08 -40.14 15.62
C ASN A 587 -0.35 -39.84 16.06
N ASP A 588 -1.21 -39.55 15.10
CA ASP A 588 -2.61 -39.23 15.38
C ASP A 588 -3.39 -40.54 15.57
N THR A 589 -3.40 -41.06 16.80
CA THR A 589 -4.08 -42.33 17.18
C THR A 589 -5.52 -42.13 17.63
N GLN A 590 -6.15 -41.00 17.27
CA GLN A 590 -7.54 -40.76 17.66
C GLN A 590 -8.44 -41.68 16.83
N VAL A 591 -9.35 -42.38 17.50
CA VAL A 591 -10.37 -43.19 16.83
C VAL A 591 -11.51 -42.27 16.44
N THR A 592 -11.71 -42.06 15.14
CA THR A 592 -12.91 -41.42 14.62
C THR A 592 -14.03 -42.44 14.53
N VAL A 593 -15.28 -41.99 14.33
CA VAL A 593 -16.42 -42.84 13.97
C VAL A 593 -16.21 -43.69 12.70
N SER A 594 -15.08 -43.52 12.01
CA SER A 594 -14.66 -44.23 10.81
C SER A 594 -13.33 -45.01 10.97
N GLY A 595 -12.84 -45.21 12.21
CA GLY A 595 -11.61 -45.96 12.51
C GLY A 595 -10.46 -45.10 13.03
N ASP A 596 -9.31 -45.74 13.31
CA ASP A 596 -8.08 -45.08 13.79
C ASP A 596 -7.52 -44.12 12.72
N VAL A 597 -7.26 -42.87 13.10
CA VAL A 597 -6.73 -41.82 12.21
C VAL A 597 -5.32 -42.15 11.70
N THR A 598 -4.58 -43.04 12.37
CA THR A 598 -3.30 -43.57 11.87
C THR A 598 -3.45 -44.41 10.60
N GLU A 599 -4.65 -44.91 10.31
CA GLU A 599 -4.92 -45.73 9.13
C GLU A 599 -5.45 -44.93 7.95
N MET A 600 -6.00 -43.72 8.16
CA MET A 600 -6.42 -42.81 7.08
C MET A 600 -5.30 -41.93 6.53
N ARG A 601 -4.13 -41.93 7.18
CA ARG A 601 -2.99 -41.06 6.84
C ARG A 601 -1.72 -41.90 6.73
N ASN A 602 -1.11 -41.97 5.54
CA ASN A 602 0.16 -42.67 5.35
C ASN A 602 1.26 -41.73 4.80
N PRO A 603 2.34 -41.48 5.56
CA PRO A 603 2.59 -42.01 6.90
C PRO A 603 1.71 -41.37 7.98
N ALA A 604 1.40 -42.15 9.02
CA ALA A 604 0.64 -41.74 10.21
C ALA A 604 1.35 -40.68 11.05
N THR A 605 2.64 -40.44 10.75
CA THR A 605 3.44 -39.39 11.35
C THR A 605 3.10 -38.05 10.73
N SER A 606 2.28 -37.29 11.44
CA SER A 606 2.11 -35.87 11.20
C SER A 606 3.03 -35.06 12.11
N TYR A 607 3.12 -33.75 11.87
CA TYR A 607 3.87 -32.85 12.72
C TYR A 607 2.94 -31.79 13.29
N ASP A 608 2.89 -31.68 14.61
CA ASP A 608 2.35 -30.48 15.25
C ASP A 608 3.42 -29.40 15.20
N PHE A 609 3.10 -28.26 14.59
CA PHE A 609 4.00 -27.11 14.55
C PHE A 609 3.69 -26.15 15.68
N PHE A 610 4.71 -25.76 16.43
CA PHE A 610 4.60 -24.79 17.51
C PHE A 610 5.42 -23.55 17.18
N TYR A 611 4.88 -22.38 17.49
CA TYR A 611 5.60 -21.12 17.43
C TYR A 611 5.90 -20.68 18.84
N ARG A 612 7.18 -20.46 19.15
CA ARG A 612 7.64 -20.09 20.49
C ARG A 612 8.45 -18.81 20.44
N VAL A 613 8.21 -17.91 21.38
CA VAL A 613 9.05 -16.71 21.56
C VAL A 613 10.41 -17.15 22.08
N CYS A 614 11.47 -16.65 21.47
CA CYS A 614 12.84 -16.98 21.86
C CYS A 614 13.20 -16.34 23.20
N ASP A 615 14.09 -17.00 23.94
CA ASP A 615 14.55 -16.47 25.21
C ASP A 615 15.51 -15.27 25.03
N ARG A 616 15.94 -14.67 26.15
CA ARG A 616 16.85 -13.51 26.13
C ARG A 616 18.22 -13.80 25.51
N ASN A 617 18.59 -15.06 25.34
CA ASN A 617 19.85 -15.50 24.73
C ASN A 617 19.66 -15.89 23.26
N ASN A 618 18.50 -15.59 22.66
CA ASN A 618 18.12 -15.99 21.31
C ASN A 618 18.10 -17.51 21.13
N VAL A 619 17.78 -18.24 22.19
CA VAL A 619 17.64 -19.71 22.17
C VAL A 619 16.16 -20.06 22.06
N CYS A 620 15.84 -20.97 21.15
CA CYS A 620 14.49 -21.48 20.97
C CYS A 620 14.11 -22.39 22.15
N PRO A 621 13.05 -22.08 22.92
CA PRO A 621 12.63 -22.91 24.05
C PRO A 621 11.82 -24.13 23.56
N ALA A 622 12.44 -25.02 22.78
CA ALA A 622 11.81 -26.23 22.26
C ALA A 622 11.30 -27.12 23.40
N GLY A 623 10.04 -27.57 23.29
CA GLY A 623 9.44 -28.48 24.25
C GLY A 623 10.03 -29.91 24.16
N PRO A 624 9.78 -30.78 25.15
CA PRO A 624 10.28 -32.16 25.13
C PRO A 624 9.80 -32.93 23.88
N GLY A 625 10.76 -33.40 23.09
CA GLY A 625 10.52 -34.13 21.83
C GLY A 625 10.20 -33.24 20.62
N GLU A 626 10.38 -31.94 20.71
CA GLU A 626 10.26 -31.01 19.58
C GLU A 626 11.60 -30.84 18.85
N GLU A 627 11.55 -30.82 17.52
CA GLU A 627 12.65 -30.47 16.62
C GLU A 627 12.51 -29.01 16.17
N ILE A 628 13.61 -28.26 16.16
CA ILE A 628 13.61 -26.87 15.64
C ILE A 628 13.59 -26.92 14.11
N VAL A 629 12.55 -26.31 13.52
CA VAL A 629 12.37 -26.21 12.05
C VAL A 629 12.88 -24.87 11.54
N LYS A 630 12.60 -23.80 12.28
CA LYS A 630 13.17 -22.47 12.07
C LYS A 630 13.69 -21.98 13.41
N ASP A 631 14.99 -21.73 13.46
CA ASP A 631 15.61 -21.17 14.65
C ASP A 631 15.22 -19.69 14.84
N CYS A 632 15.57 -19.13 16.00
CA CYS A 632 15.21 -17.80 16.44
C CYS A 632 15.54 -16.71 15.41
N GLN A 633 14.47 -16.20 14.78
CA GLN A 633 14.54 -15.16 13.77
C GLN A 633 13.25 -14.32 13.74
N CYS A 634 13.21 -13.29 12.91
CA CYS A 634 11.96 -12.65 12.51
C CYS A 634 11.14 -13.58 11.60
N ILE A 635 10.24 -14.37 12.17
CA ILE A 635 9.40 -15.29 11.38
C ILE A 635 8.27 -14.50 10.70
N ASN A 636 8.16 -14.64 9.37
CA ASN A 636 7.03 -14.16 8.58
C ASN A 636 6.43 -15.32 7.76
N ASP A 637 5.47 -16.02 8.36
CA ASP A 637 4.79 -17.18 7.76
C ASP A 637 3.37 -16.83 7.28
N PHE A 638 3.09 -15.53 7.02
CA PHE A 638 1.79 -15.07 6.49
C PHE A 638 1.40 -15.79 5.20
N ASN A 639 2.38 -16.02 4.31
CA ASN A 639 2.15 -16.74 3.06
C ASN A 639 1.75 -18.20 3.28
N GLU A 640 2.32 -18.86 4.29
CA GLU A 640 1.98 -20.24 4.65
C GLU A 640 0.55 -20.30 5.22
N ALA A 641 0.21 -19.40 6.14
CA ALA A 641 -1.13 -19.29 6.72
C ALA A 641 -2.21 -18.99 5.66
N ALA A 642 -1.96 -18.03 4.77
CA ALA A 642 -2.88 -17.68 3.69
C ALA A 642 -3.09 -18.85 2.71
N THR A 643 -2.04 -19.60 2.42
CA THR A 643 -2.10 -20.78 1.54
C THR A 643 -2.93 -21.89 2.17
N ILE A 644 -2.75 -22.18 3.47
CA ILE A 644 -3.55 -23.20 4.17
C ILE A 644 -5.05 -22.85 4.14
N ILE A 645 -5.39 -21.59 4.41
CA ILE A 645 -6.78 -21.10 4.36
C ILE A 645 -7.35 -21.21 2.94
N GLN A 646 -6.55 -20.88 1.92
CA GLN A 646 -6.96 -20.97 0.52
C GLN A 646 -7.13 -22.43 0.05
N THR A 647 -6.27 -23.34 0.51
CA THR A 647 -6.40 -24.78 0.24
C THR A 647 -7.66 -25.34 0.88
N LEU A 648 -7.97 -24.95 2.13
CA LEU A 648 -9.24 -25.31 2.78
C LEU A 648 -10.45 -24.75 2.03
N ARG A 649 -10.38 -23.51 1.56
CA ARG A 649 -11.41 -22.88 0.72
C ARG A 649 -11.56 -23.60 -0.63
N THR A 650 -10.49 -24.14 -1.20
CA THR A 650 -10.52 -24.85 -2.50
C THR A 650 -11.02 -26.28 -2.34
N ALA A 651 -10.59 -26.99 -1.30
CA ALA A 651 -11.13 -28.28 -0.92
C ALA A 651 -12.64 -28.21 -0.61
N GLY A 652 -13.07 -27.13 0.06
CA GLY A 652 -14.49 -26.85 0.28
C GLY A 652 -15.27 -26.59 -1.01
N LYS A 653 -14.62 -26.14 -2.10
CA LYS A 653 -15.29 -25.91 -3.40
C LYS A 653 -15.47 -27.20 -4.21
N ASP A 654 -14.56 -28.16 -4.08
CA ASP A 654 -14.69 -29.48 -4.72
C ASP A 654 -15.76 -30.37 -4.05
N THR A 655 -16.09 -30.07 -2.79
CA THR A 655 -17.17 -30.76 -2.05
C THR A 655 -18.53 -30.07 -2.18
N ILE A 656 -18.60 -28.83 -2.69
CA ILE A 656 -19.87 -28.14 -2.96
C ILE A 656 -20.52 -28.70 -4.23
N CYS A 657 -21.44 -29.64 -4.06
CA CYS A 657 -22.47 -29.92 -5.05
C CYS A 657 -23.59 -28.89 -4.87
N THR A 658 -23.50 -27.71 -5.51
CA THR A 658 -24.69 -26.85 -5.60
C THR A 658 -25.74 -27.56 -6.45
N THR A 659 -27.00 -27.53 -6.01
CA THR A 659 -28.17 -28.01 -6.75
C THR A 659 -28.51 -27.16 -8.00
N GLY A 660 -27.55 -26.37 -8.51
CA GLY A 660 -27.78 -25.39 -9.57
C GLY A 660 -28.65 -24.19 -9.16
N ALA A 661 -29.18 -24.15 -7.94
CA ALA A 661 -29.96 -23.02 -7.44
C ALA A 661 -29.04 -21.95 -6.82
N LYS A 662 -28.95 -20.78 -7.45
CA LYS A 662 -28.35 -19.58 -6.86
C LYS A 662 -29.07 -19.23 -5.55
N LYS A 663 -28.35 -19.25 -4.43
CA LYS A 663 -28.84 -18.61 -3.19
C LYS A 663 -28.53 -17.11 -3.24
N PRO A 664 -29.43 -16.24 -2.75
CA PRO A 664 -29.21 -14.79 -2.72
C PRO A 664 -27.99 -14.45 -1.85
N LEU A 665 -27.22 -13.46 -2.30
CA LEU A 665 -26.13 -12.85 -1.54
C LEU A 665 -26.62 -12.20 -0.26
#